data_AF-A0AAJ2NEJ4-F1
#
_entry.id   AF-A0AAJ2NEJ4-F1
#
_cell.length_a   1.000
_cell.length_b   1.000
_cell.length_c   1.000
_cell.angle_alpha   90.00
_cell.angle_beta   90.00
_cell.angle_gamma   90.00
#
_symmetry.space_group_name_H-M   'P 1'
#
loop_
_entity.id
_entity.type
_entity.pdbx_description
1 polymer ?
#
loop_
_entity_poly.entity_id
_entity_poly.type
_entity_poly.pdbx_seq_one_letter_code
_entity_poly.pdbx_strand_id
1 'polypeptide(L)'
;MSPKAVVFAYHDIGCVGLQALLGAGYEIAAVFTHADDPKEKTFFGSVAQLCARHGIPVHAPEDPNHPLWMERIGKLAPDFIFSFYYRQLLGEPLLACASKGALNLHGSLLPRYRGRAPANWVLVNGESETGVTLHQMVKRADAGPIVAQQRVSISSTDTALTLHGKLREAAADLLSETLPLLALGQLSGTPQDESLATCFGRRTPADGLIDWSLPATQLYNLIRAVTQPYPGAFCPVGENKLIVWAASAEAGNNGEAPGTVISHDPLRIACGEGSLVINAGQRGDTGLYLSGAQLAREFGLVEGSQLLDTEKRRPARRTRVLILGVNGFIGNHLSERLLQDDRYEIYGMDIGSDAIERLRTKPNFHFIEGDISIHTEWIEYHIKKCDVVLPLVAIATPIEYTRNPLRVFELDFEENLKIVRYCVKYNKRVIFPSTSEVYGMCQDASFNEDTSNLIVGPINKQRWIYSVSKQLLDRVIWAYGQKGLQFTLFRPFNWMGPRLDRLDSARIGSSRAITQLILHLVEGTPIRLVDGGAQKRCFTDVVDGIEALARIIENRDGRCNGQIINIGNPDNEASIRQLGEELLRQFEAHPLRDNFPPFAGFREVESQSFYGKGYQDVSHRKPSIDNARQLIGWTPGIELSETIGKTLDFFLREAMAEKADMR
;
A
#
# COMPACT_ATOMS: atom_id res chain seq x y z
N MET A 1 24.22 19.49 39.36
CA MET A 1 23.38 18.28 39.33
C MET A 1 23.69 17.53 38.05
N SER A 2 23.75 16.20 38.11
CA SER A 2 23.89 15.38 36.90
C SER A 2 22.67 15.60 35.98
N PRO A 3 22.87 15.78 34.67
CA PRO A 3 21.75 15.89 33.74
C PRO A 3 20.95 14.59 33.70
N LYS A 4 19.62 14.70 33.75
CA LYS A 4 18.71 13.57 33.71
C LYS A 4 18.35 13.20 32.27
N ALA A 5 18.42 11.92 31.93
CA ALA A 5 18.14 11.41 30.59
C ALA A 5 17.06 10.34 30.58
N VAL A 6 16.21 10.36 29.54
CA VAL A 6 15.42 9.21 29.09
C VAL A 6 15.98 8.73 27.77
N VAL A 7 16.23 7.43 27.65
CA VAL A 7 16.96 6.86 26.51
C VAL A 7 16.08 5.90 25.73
N PHE A 8 16.04 6.06 24.42
CA PHE A 8 15.45 5.14 23.46
C PHE A 8 16.60 4.43 22.75
N ALA A 9 16.82 3.15 23.05
CA ALA A 9 18.03 2.46 22.61
C ALA A 9 17.74 1.04 22.15
N TYR A 10 18.48 0.57 21.16
CA TYR A 10 18.46 -0.82 20.73
C TYR A 10 19.81 -1.23 20.12
N HIS A 11 20.10 -2.53 20.11
CA HIS A 11 21.30 -3.10 19.49
C HIS A 11 22.62 -2.61 20.14
N ASP A 12 23.76 -2.96 19.52
CA ASP A 12 25.11 -2.54 19.97
C ASP A 12 25.27 -1.03 20.12
N ILE A 13 24.72 -0.22 19.20
CA ILE A 13 24.82 1.24 19.28
C ILE A 13 24.01 1.76 20.48
N GLY A 14 22.86 1.15 20.78
CA GLY A 14 22.14 1.41 22.01
C GLY A 14 22.95 1.10 23.26
N CYS A 15 23.67 -0.03 23.26
CA CYS A 15 24.56 -0.40 24.37
C CYS A 15 25.71 0.61 24.54
N VAL A 16 26.38 0.98 23.44
CA VAL A 16 27.47 1.98 23.44
C VAL A 16 26.96 3.33 23.93
N GLY A 17 25.82 3.79 23.43
CA GLY A 17 25.24 5.06 23.85
C GLY A 17 24.87 5.08 25.33
N LEU A 18 24.32 3.97 25.85
CA LEU A 18 24.01 3.85 27.27
C LEU A 18 25.28 3.89 28.14
N GLN A 19 26.33 3.16 27.75
CA GLN A 19 27.61 3.17 28.45
C GLN A 19 28.27 4.56 28.42
N ALA A 20 28.24 5.24 27.28
CA ALA A 20 28.80 6.58 27.14
C ALA A 20 28.07 7.60 28.02
N LEU A 21 26.73 7.54 28.10
CA LEU A 21 25.94 8.38 29.01
C LEU A 21 26.29 8.14 30.49
N LEU A 22 26.42 6.86 30.89
CA LEU A 22 26.84 6.51 32.25
C LEU A 22 28.25 7.02 32.55
N GLY A 23 29.19 6.85 31.62
CA GLY A 23 30.56 7.33 31.74
C GLY A 23 30.66 8.87 31.81
N ALA A 24 29.77 9.58 31.12
CA ALA A 24 29.67 11.04 31.17
C ALA A 24 28.89 11.56 32.39
N GLY A 25 28.40 10.68 33.28
CA GLY A 25 27.76 11.05 34.54
C GLY A 25 26.29 11.49 34.43
N TYR A 26 25.58 11.08 33.37
CA TYR A 26 24.14 11.31 33.23
C TYR A 26 23.34 10.41 34.18
N GLU A 27 22.26 10.94 34.76
CA GLU A 27 21.28 10.16 35.50
C GLU A 27 20.26 9.56 34.52
N ILE A 28 20.32 8.26 34.27
CA ILE A 28 19.41 7.59 33.33
C ILE A 28 18.14 7.16 34.07
N ALA A 29 17.05 7.90 33.88
CA ALA A 29 15.79 7.69 34.60
C ALA A 29 15.00 6.48 34.09
N ALA A 30 15.01 6.25 32.78
CA ALA A 30 14.37 5.10 32.15
C ALA A 30 14.96 4.85 30.75
N VAL A 31 14.92 3.59 30.32
CA VAL A 31 15.30 3.14 28.98
C VAL A 31 14.12 2.50 28.27
N PHE A 32 13.90 2.85 27.01
CA PHE A 32 12.90 2.26 26.13
C PHE A 32 13.63 1.48 25.02
N THR A 33 13.27 0.20 24.85
CA THR A 33 13.87 -0.74 23.90
C THR A 33 12.79 -1.49 23.13
N HIS A 34 13.17 -2.45 22.30
CA HIS A 34 12.26 -3.39 21.62
C HIS A 34 12.44 -4.80 22.18
N ALA A 35 11.43 -5.65 22.00
CA ALA A 35 11.61 -7.09 22.06
C ALA A 35 12.34 -7.57 20.79
N ASP A 36 13.19 -8.59 20.92
CA ASP A 36 13.93 -9.14 19.79
C ASP A 36 12.97 -9.84 18.80
N ASP A 37 13.14 -9.58 17.50
CA ASP A 37 12.33 -10.22 16.46
C ASP A 37 12.86 -11.65 16.21
N PRO A 38 12.04 -12.71 16.36
CA PRO A 38 12.48 -14.08 16.12
C PRO A 38 12.91 -14.36 14.67
N LYS A 39 12.57 -13.49 13.72
CA LYS A 39 12.99 -13.59 12.31
C LYS A 39 14.34 -12.93 12.03
N GLU A 40 14.89 -12.18 12.98
CA GLU A 40 16.19 -11.53 12.87
C GLU A 40 17.25 -12.37 13.59
N LYS A 41 18.44 -12.51 12.98
CA LYS A 41 19.57 -13.15 13.69
C LYS A 41 20.06 -12.20 14.78
N THR A 42 19.89 -12.58 16.03
CA THR A 42 20.39 -11.81 17.18
C THR A 42 21.91 -11.99 17.32
N PHE A 43 22.69 -11.10 16.70
CA PHE A 43 24.16 -11.08 16.82
C PHE A 43 24.68 -9.95 17.73
N PHE A 44 23.77 -9.14 18.27
CA PHE A 44 24.05 -7.86 18.92
C PHE A 44 23.82 -7.89 20.43
N GLY A 45 24.44 -6.94 21.13
CA GLY A 45 24.26 -6.74 22.56
C GLY A 45 22.83 -6.32 22.92
N SER A 46 22.32 -6.88 24.02
CA SER A 46 20.99 -6.57 24.53
C SER A 46 21.02 -5.36 25.47
N VAL A 47 20.34 -4.28 25.05
CA VAL A 47 20.13 -3.08 25.88
C VAL A 47 19.41 -3.43 27.18
N ALA A 48 18.42 -4.33 27.14
CA ALA A 48 17.68 -4.75 28.33
C ALA A 48 18.58 -5.47 29.35
N GLN A 49 19.48 -6.34 28.88
CA GLN A 49 20.45 -7.00 29.76
C GLN A 49 21.42 -5.99 30.39
N LEU A 50 21.87 -4.99 29.61
CA LEU A 50 22.73 -3.93 30.13
C LEU A 50 22.02 -3.10 31.21
N CYS A 51 20.76 -2.71 30.96
CA CYS A 51 19.94 -2.00 31.95
C CYS A 51 19.78 -2.80 33.25
N ALA A 52 19.52 -4.12 33.15
CA ALA A 52 19.39 -4.99 34.31
C ALA A 52 20.67 -5.04 35.16
N ARG A 53 21.85 -5.05 34.54
CA ARG A 53 23.15 -5.04 35.26
C ARG A 53 23.40 -3.72 36.00
N HIS A 54 22.91 -2.61 35.47
CA HIS A 54 23.08 -1.28 36.05
C HIS A 54 21.89 -0.83 36.91
N GLY A 55 20.86 -1.67 37.09
CA GLY A 55 19.66 -1.33 37.87
C GLY A 55 18.79 -0.24 37.24
N ILE A 56 18.85 -0.07 35.92
CA ILE A 56 18.11 0.97 35.20
C ILE A 56 16.72 0.44 34.78
N PRO A 57 15.62 1.16 35.06
CA PRO A 57 14.29 0.78 34.59
C PRO A 57 14.24 0.69 33.07
N VAL A 58 13.74 -0.44 32.55
CA VAL A 58 13.64 -0.69 31.11
C VAL A 58 12.22 -1.09 30.71
N HIS A 59 11.76 -0.56 29.56
CA HIS A 59 10.43 -0.78 29.01
C HIS A 59 10.51 -1.10 27.51
N ALA A 60 9.58 -1.91 27.01
CA ALA A 60 9.47 -2.24 25.59
C ALA A 60 8.02 -2.13 25.10
N PRO A 61 7.45 -0.91 25.03
CA PRO A 61 6.09 -0.72 24.56
C PRO A 61 5.96 -0.96 23.06
N GLU A 62 4.78 -1.38 22.61
CA GLU A 62 4.47 -1.48 21.19
C GLU A 62 4.47 -0.12 20.48
N ASP A 63 4.01 0.93 21.18
CA ASP A 63 4.07 2.32 20.73
C ASP A 63 4.55 3.24 21.88
N PRO A 64 5.74 3.88 21.77
CA PRO A 64 6.23 4.82 22.76
C PRO A 64 5.45 6.12 22.78
N ASN A 65 4.71 6.45 21.71
CA ASN A 65 3.93 7.68 21.58
C ASN A 65 2.54 7.55 22.20
N HIS A 66 2.21 6.39 22.77
CA HIS A 66 0.93 6.20 23.45
C HIS A 66 0.79 7.20 24.62
N PRO A 67 -0.37 7.85 24.83
CA PRO A 67 -0.55 8.90 25.85
C PRO A 67 -0.08 8.52 27.26
N LEU A 68 -0.29 7.27 27.68
CA LEU A 68 0.20 6.76 28.97
C LEU A 68 1.74 6.80 29.10
N TRP A 69 2.47 6.52 28.03
CA TRP A 69 3.94 6.59 28.06
C TRP A 69 4.42 8.03 28.02
N MET A 70 3.79 8.89 27.24
CA MET A 70 4.08 10.33 27.23
C MET A 70 3.89 10.94 28.63
N GLU A 71 2.79 10.62 29.33
CA GLU A 71 2.55 11.09 30.70
C GLU A 71 3.64 10.59 31.67
N ARG A 72 4.02 9.31 31.57
CA ARG A 72 5.06 8.72 32.42
C ARG A 72 6.43 9.37 32.17
N ILE A 73 6.81 9.55 30.91
CA ILE A 73 8.07 10.20 30.53
C ILE A 73 8.08 11.65 31.00
N GLY A 74 6.97 12.38 30.83
CA GLY A 74 6.83 13.76 31.31
C GLY A 74 7.04 13.88 32.82
N LYS A 75 6.53 12.92 33.63
CA LYS A 75 6.75 12.88 35.09
C LYS A 75 8.20 12.62 35.49
N LEU A 76 9.01 12.00 34.64
CA LEU A 76 10.44 11.82 34.90
C LEU A 76 11.21 13.15 34.78
N ALA A 77 10.63 14.15 34.11
CA ALA A 77 11.22 15.47 33.87
C ALA A 77 12.66 15.38 33.33
N PRO A 78 12.90 14.72 32.18
CA PRO A 78 14.24 14.60 31.63
C PRO A 78 14.79 15.95 31.16
N ASP A 79 16.09 16.17 31.38
CA ASP A 79 16.81 17.25 30.71
C ASP A 79 16.98 16.92 29.22
N PHE A 80 17.35 15.66 28.93
CA PHE A 80 17.61 15.18 27.58
C PHE A 80 16.83 13.91 27.25
N ILE A 81 16.44 13.80 25.99
CA ILE A 81 16.04 12.53 25.39
C ILE A 81 17.13 12.11 24.40
N PHE A 82 17.58 10.85 24.48
CA PHE A 82 18.54 10.30 23.53
C PHE A 82 17.92 9.14 22.76
N SER A 83 18.10 9.13 21.44
CA SER A 83 17.77 8.02 20.55
C SER A 83 19.05 7.41 20.00
N PHE A 84 19.28 6.14 20.31
CA PHE A 84 20.41 5.35 19.86
C PHE A 84 19.90 4.11 19.13
N TYR A 85 19.71 4.23 17.81
CA TYR A 85 19.22 3.15 16.93
C TYR A 85 17.83 2.61 17.31
N TYR A 86 17.00 3.44 17.94
CA TYR A 86 15.62 3.07 18.23
C TYR A 86 14.81 2.98 16.92
N ARG A 87 14.02 1.91 16.78
CA ARG A 87 13.41 1.53 15.49
C ARG A 87 12.10 2.22 15.16
N GLN A 88 11.43 2.79 16.15
CA GLN A 88 10.14 3.46 15.97
C GLN A 88 10.30 4.98 16.03
N LEU A 89 9.47 5.69 15.27
CA LEU A 89 9.50 7.15 15.24
C LEU A 89 8.97 7.71 16.56
N LEU A 90 9.69 8.69 17.11
CA LEU A 90 9.28 9.44 18.30
C LEU A 90 8.59 10.74 17.86
N GLY A 91 7.35 10.93 18.28
CA GLY A 91 6.51 12.07 17.92
C GLY A 91 6.89 13.34 18.70
N GLU A 92 6.55 14.50 18.12
CA GLU A 92 6.85 15.82 18.70
C GLU A 92 6.41 15.98 20.17
N PRO A 93 5.21 15.51 20.60
CA PRO A 93 4.80 15.66 22.00
C PRO A 93 5.71 14.90 22.99
N LEU A 94 6.24 13.75 22.56
CA LEU A 94 7.19 12.97 23.35
C LEU A 94 8.55 13.68 23.40
N LEU A 95 9.05 14.17 22.25
CA LEU A 95 10.32 14.90 22.18
C LEU A 95 10.30 16.18 23.04
N ALA A 96 9.16 16.85 23.11
CA ALA A 96 8.95 18.05 23.91
C ALA A 96 8.98 17.81 25.44
N CYS A 97 9.00 16.55 25.90
CA CYS A 97 9.15 16.23 27.31
C CYS A 97 10.56 16.54 27.86
N ALA A 98 11.57 16.68 26.99
CA ALA A 98 12.92 17.05 27.37
C ALA A 98 13.10 18.58 27.43
N SER A 99 13.63 19.08 28.54
CA SER A 99 13.79 20.53 28.76
C SER A 99 14.97 21.16 27.99
N LYS A 100 16.02 20.39 27.71
CA LYS A 100 17.22 20.84 26.99
C LYS A 100 17.31 20.31 25.56
N GLY A 101 16.60 19.23 25.24
CA GLY A 101 16.41 18.76 23.86
C GLY A 101 16.47 17.24 23.69
N ALA A 102 16.08 16.80 22.50
CA ALA A 102 16.14 15.41 22.08
C ALA A 102 17.20 15.23 20.98
N LEU A 103 18.09 14.25 21.13
CA LEU A 103 19.17 13.98 20.18
C LEU A 103 19.12 12.54 19.68
N ASN A 104 19.48 12.34 18.42
CA ASN A 104 19.58 11.03 17.80
C ASN A 104 21.01 10.80 17.27
N LEU A 105 21.54 9.60 17.51
CA LEU A 105 22.78 9.12 16.90
C LEU A 105 22.46 8.32 15.65
N HIS A 106 22.87 8.84 14.50
CA HIS A 106 22.64 8.25 13.19
C HIS A 106 23.93 7.72 12.58
N GLY A 107 23.85 6.57 11.91
CA GLY A 107 25.00 5.84 11.35
C GLY A 107 25.43 6.27 9.95
N SER A 108 25.40 7.58 9.66
CA SER A 108 25.95 8.13 8.41
C SER A 108 26.55 9.53 8.61
N LEU A 109 27.19 10.05 7.56
CA LEU A 109 27.57 11.47 7.44
C LEU A 109 26.38 12.30 6.96
N LEU A 110 25.51 12.70 7.89
CA LEU A 110 24.40 13.60 7.58
C LEU A 110 24.90 14.91 6.95
N PRO A 111 24.20 15.45 5.94
CA PRO A 111 22.84 15.08 5.49
C PRO A 111 22.74 13.90 4.52
N ARG A 112 23.85 13.25 4.14
CA ARG A 112 23.83 12.07 3.26
C ARG A 112 23.36 10.83 4.01
N TYR A 113 22.63 9.96 3.33
CA TYR A 113 22.14 8.68 3.85
C TYR A 113 21.23 8.82 5.10
N ARG A 114 20.33 9.80 5.11
CA ARG A 114 19.17 9.83 6.02
C ARG A 114 18.31 8.58 5.82
N GLY A 115 17.44 8.28 6.79
CA GLY A 115 16.50 7.17 6.70
C GLY A 115 17.04 5.90 7.33
N ARG A 116 16.85 4.76 6.68
CA ARG A 116 17.03 3.44 7.33
C ARG A 116 18.14 2.62 6.69
N ALA A 117 18.78 1.77 7.50
CA ALA A 117 19.88 0.88 7.11
C ALA A 117 21.08 1.56 6.43
N PRO A 118 21.57 2.72 6.93
CA PRO A 118 22.63 3.49 6.26
C PRO A 118 23.93 2.68 6.08
N ALA A 119 24.31 1.87 7.06
CA ALA A 119 25.53 1.04 7.01
C ALA A 119 25.51 0.04 5.84
N ASN A 120 24.35 -0.52 5.49
CA ASN A 120 24.22 -1.40 4.33
C ASN A 120 24.23 -0.58 3.04
N TRP A 121 23.52 0.55 3.00
CA TRP A 121 23.42 1.38 1.79
C TRP A 121 24.76 1.95 1.33
N VAL A 122 25.61 2.42 2.25
CA VAL A 122 26.96 2.92 1.88
C VAL A 122 27.82 1.83 1.26
N LEU A 123 27.68 0.57 1.71
CA LEU A 123 28.39 -0.57 1.12
C LEU A 123 27.83 -0.93 -0.27
N VAL A 124 26.50 -0.96 -0.42
CA VAL A 124 25.81 -1.22 -1.71
C VAL A 124 26.24 -0.21 -2.76
N ASN A 125 26.28 1.07 -2.40
CA ASN A 125 26.63 2.15 -3.31
C ASN A 125 28.14 2.27 -3.54
N GLY A 126 28.96 1.47 -2.85
CA GLY A 126 30.41 1.45 -3.06
C GLY A 126 31.14 2.66 -2.48
N GLU A 127 30.60 3.28 -1.43
CA GLU A 127 31.21 4.44 -0.78
C GLU A 127 32.57 4.08 -0.18
N SER A 128 33.47 5.07 -0.18
CA SER A 128 34.81 4.97 0.44
C SER A 128 34.86 5.52 1.86
N GLU A 129 33.84 6.27 2.27
CA GLU A 129 33.69 6.81 3.61
C GLU A 129 32.22 6.83 4.06
N THR A 130 32.04 6.76 5.36
CA THR A 130 30.78 7.01 6.05
C THR A 130 31.10 7.66 7.40
N GLY A 131 30.20 7.59 8.38
CA GLY A 131 30.44 8.12 9.70
C GLY A 131 29.27 7.93 10.64
N VAL A 132 29.40 8.57 11.79
CA VAL A 132 28.34 8.69 12.79
C VAL A 132 28.04 10.16 13.03
N THR A 133 26.77 10.49 13.21
CA THR A 133 26.32 11.87 13.46
C THR A 133 25.38 11.91 14.65
N LEU A 134 25.69 12.73 15.65
CA LEU A 134 24.75 13.13 16.69
C LEU A 134 24.05 14.41 16.26
N HIS A 135 22.73 14.39 16.17
CA HIS A 135 21.93 15.54 15.72
C HIS A 135 20.68 15.73 16.58
N GLN A 136 20.12 16.94 16.57
CA GLN A 136 18.85 17.22 17.24
C GLN A 136 17.68 16.56 16.50
N MET A 137 16.69 16.08 17.23
CA MET A 137 15.48 15.50 16.65
C MET A 137 14.44 16.59 16.38
N VAL A 138 13.87 16.56 15.17
CA VAL A 138 12.79 17.46 14.71
C VAL A 138 11.71 16.61 14.02
N LYS A 139 10.59 17.23 13.62
CA LYS A 139 9.47 16.55 12.92
C LYS A 139 9.90 15.64 11.79
N ARG A 140 10.86 16.10 10.99
CA ARG A 140 11.39 15.38 9.84
C ARG A 140 12.57 14.50 10.29
N ALA A 141 12.45 13.20 10.00
CA ALA A 141 13.47 12.21 10.35
C ALA A 141 14.87 12.62 9.85
N ASP A 142 15.86 12.48 10.74
CA ASP A 142 17.29 12.70 10.50
C ASP A 142 17.66 14.08 9.91
N ALA A 143 16.79 15.09 10.05
CA ALA A 143 16.94 16.40 9.42
C ALA A 143 17.32 17.55 10.36
N GLY A 144 17.36 17.30 11.67
CA GLY A 144 17.65 18.36 12.63
C GLY A 144 19.13 18.76 12.66
N PRO A 145 19.47 19.89 13.29
CA PRO A 145 20.84 20.40 13.37
C PRO A 145 21.85 19.38 13.90
N ILE A 146 23.02 19.29 13.25
CA ILE A 146 24.14 18.40 13.61
C ILE A 146 24.89 18.99 14.80
N VAL A 147 25.05 18.19 15.86
CA VAL A 147 25.78 18.56 17.08
C VAL A 147 27.23 18.09 17.01
N ALA A 148 27.45 16.86 16.54
CA ALA A 148 28.78 16.30 16.34
C ALA A 148 28.74 15.27 15.21
N GLN A 149 29.86 15.09 14.51
CA GLN A 149 30.00 14.12 13.43
C GLN A 149 31.43 13.60 13.36
N GLN A 150 31.59 12.30 13.13
CA GLN A 150 32.89 11.64 13.00
C GLN A 150 32.91 10.77 11.74
N ARG A 151 33.96 10.92 10.92
CA ARG A 151 34.17 10.16 9.68
C ARG A 151 34.79 8.80 9.97
N VAL A 152 34.42 7.82 9.13
CA VAL A 152 34.90 6.44 9.15
C VAL A 152 35.24 6.02 7.73
N SER A 153 36.47 5.54 7.52
CA SER A 153 36.89 5.01 6.22
C SER A 153 36.34 3.60 5.97
N ILE A 154 35.86 3.37 4.75
CA ILE A 154 35.37 2.08 4.27
C ILE A 154 36.46 1.47 3.39
N SER A 155 37.01 0.35 3.83
CA SER A 155 37.94 -0.47 3.05
C SER A 155 37.19 -1.17 1.91
N SER A 156 37.90 -1.50 0.83
CA SER A 156 37.35 -2.37 -0.23
C SER A 156 36.89 -3.73 0.33
N THR A 157 37.52 -4.22 1.39
CA THR A 157 37.23 -5.51 2.04
C THR A 157 36.23 -5.42 3.19
N ASP A 158 35.72 -4.24 3.55
CA ASP A 158 34.75 -4.13 4.63
C ASP A 158 33.42 -4.80 4.26
N THR A 159 32.89 -5.55 5.22
CA THR A 159 31.54 -6.12 5.17
C THR A 159 30.62 -5.32 6.08
N ALA A 160 29.32 -5.58 6.02
CA ALA A 160 28.37 -4.93 6.91
C ALA A 160 28.68 -5.17 8.39
N LEU A 161 29.25 -6.33 8.75
CA LEU A 161 29.66 -6.62 10.12
C LEU A 161 30.91 -5.85 10.54
N THR A 162 31.95 -5.81 9.69
CA THR A 162 33.20 -5.08 10.04
C THR A 162 32.97 -3.58 10.05
N LEU A 163 32.18 -3.05 9.10
CA LEU A 163 31.79 -1.64 9.08
C LEU A 163 30.94 -1.27 10.30
N HIS A 164 30.01 -2.15 10.71
CA HIS A 164 29.25 -1.95 11.96
C HIS A 164 30.18 -1.87 13.17
N GLY A 165 31.22 -2.70 13.23
CA GLY A 165 32.27 -2.62 14.26
C GLY A 165 32.97 -1.27 14.29
N LYS A 166 33.38 -0.74 13.12
CA LYS A 166 34.00 0.59 13.00
C LYS A 166 33.06 1.72 13.39
N LEU A 167 31.79 1.65 12.98
CA LEU A 167 30.77 2.64 13.34
C LEU A 167 30.51 2.62 14.85
N ARG A 168 30.54 1.45 15.48
CA ARG A 168 30.41 1.29 16.93
C ARG A 168 31.56 1.96 17.68
N GLU A 169 32.79 1.79 17.22
CA GLU A 169 33.98 2.44 17.80
C GLU A 169 33.90 3.96 17.62
N ALA A 170 33.61 4.43 16.41
CA ALA A 170 33.45 5.86 16.15
C ALA A 170 32.29 6.48 16.95
N ALA A 171 31.20 5.74 17.17
CA ALA A 171 30.11 6.18 18.05
C ALA A 171 30.57 6.33 19.50
N ALA A 172 31.37 5.40 20.00
CA ALA A 172 31.89 5.46 21.37
C ALA A 172 32.81 6.68 21.54
N ASP A 173 33.74 6.89 20.60
CA ASP A 173 34.67 8.01 20.60
C ASP A 173 33.89 9.35 20.55
N LEU A 174 33.03 9.53 19.53
CA LEU A 174 32.22 10.73 19.37
C LEU A 174 31.42 11.05 20.63
N LEU A 175 30.73 10.06 21.21
CA LEU A 175 29.91 10.28 22.40
C LEU A 175 30.75 10.59 23.64
N SER A 176 31.91 9.95 23.79
CA SER A 176 32.80 10.19 24.95
C SER A 176 33.32 11.63 24.99
N GLU A 177 33.59 12.22 23.82
CA GLU A 177 34.01 13.62 23.69
C GLU A 177 32.83 14.60 23.77
N THR A 178 31.69 14.24 23.18
CA THR A 178 30.56 15.16 22.97
C THR A 178 29.66 15.26 24.20
N LEU A 179 29.34 14.15 24.87
CA LEU A 179 28.37 14.13 25.97
C LEU A 179 28.75 14.98 27.19
N PRO A 180 30.04 15.06 27.61
CA PRO A 180 30.44 15.96 28.69
C PRO A 180 30.24 17.44 28.33
N LEU A 181 30.60 17.84 27.10
CA LEU A 181 30.42 19.21 26.61
C LEU A 181 28.94 19.57 26.46
N LEU A 182 28.12 18.61 26.05
CA LEU A 182 26.66 18.75 25.96
C LEU A 182 26.04 18.99 27.34
N ALA A 183 26.51 18.28 28.37
CA ALA A 183 26.03 18.44 29.75
C ALA A 183 26.30 19.86 30.29
N LEU A 184 27.43 20.46 29.87
CA LEU A 184 27.83 21.83 30.22
C LEU A 184 27.14 22.91 29.37
N GLY A 185 26.35 22.53 28.35
CA GLY A 185 25.69 23.47 27.44
C GLY A 185 26.66 24.19 26.48
N GLN A 186 27.82 23.59 26.21
CA GLN A 186 28.89 24.18 25.39
C GLN A 186 28.80 23.80 23.90
N LEU A 187 27.77 23.06 23.50
CA LEU A 187 27.58 22.62 22.12
C LEU A 187 26.31 23.24 21.52
N SER A 188 26.43 23.69 20.27
CA SER A 188 25.32 24.19 19.46
C SER A 188 25.17 23.37 18.17
N GLY A 189 23.94 23.14 17.74
CA GLY A 189 23.67 22.43 16.49
C GLY A 189 23.87 23.30 15.25
N THR A 190 24.48 22.76 14.20
CA THR A 190 24.59 23.38 12.88
C THR A 190 23.49 22.86 11.95
N PRO A 191 22.65 23.71 11.33
CA PRO A 191 21.63 23.26 10.38
C PRO A 191 22.22 22.44 9.23
N GLN A 192 21.51 21.40 8.82
CA GLN A 192 21.91 20.57 7.69
C GLN A 192 21.67 21.29 6.36
N ASP A 193 22.58 21.11 5.39
CA ASP A 193 22.36 21.56 4.01
C ASP A 193 21.42 20.58 3.27
N GLU A 194 20.20 21.04 3.03
CA GLU A 194 19.15 20.24 2.40
C GLU A 194 19.47 19.88 0.94
N SER A 195 20.32 20.64 0.25
CA SER A 195 20.71 20.34 -1.13
C SER A 195 21.61 19.09 -1.25
N LEU A 196 22.28 18.72 -0.15
CA LEU A 196 23.16 17.54 -0.09
C LEU A 196 22.44 16.32 0.51
N ALA A 197 21.18 16.46 0.92
CA ALA A 197 20.46 15.39 1.60
C ALA A 197 20.11 14.23 0.66
N THR A 198 20.40 13.01 1.09
CA THR A 198 19.92 11.77 0.44
C THR A 198 19.20 10.91 1.47
N CYS A 199 18.14 10.21 1.05
CA CYS A 199 17.33 9.40 1.96
C CYS A 199 17.09 8.02 1.37
N PHE A 200 17.26 6.98 2.18
CA PHE A 200 17.04 5.60 1.77
C PHE A 200 16.05 4.88 2.69
N GLY A 201 15.25 4.00 2.09
CA GLY A 201 14.23 3.22 2.77
C GLY A 201 14.77 1.98 3.49
N ARG A 202 13.85 1.23 4.10
CA ARG A 202 14.12 -0.09 4.67
C ARG A 202 14.53 -1.07 3.55
N ARG A 203 15.57 -1.86 3.80
CA ARG A 203 15.90 -3.04 2.97
C ARG A 203 15.20 -4.29 3.47
N THR A 204 14.89 -5.18 2.52
CA THR A 204 14.30 -6.50 2.70
C THR A 204 15.26 -7.57 2.17
N PRO A 205 15.08 -8.85 2.55
CA PRO A 205 15.87 -9.93 1.95
C PRO A 205 15.78 -9.98 0.43
N ALA A 206 14.66 -9.57 -0.18
CA ALA A 206 14.46 -9.55 -1.63
C ALA A 206 15.42 -8.57 -2.34
N ASP A 207 15.84 -7.49 -1.67
CA ASP A 207 16.84 -6.54 -2.21
C ASP A 207 18.25 -7.15 -2.29
N GLY A 208 18.44 -8.40 -1.84
CA GLY A 208 19.66 -9.17 -2.02
C GLY A 208 19.73 -9.96 -3.33
N LEU A 209 18.71 -9.88 -4.20
CA LEU A 209 18.72 -10.57 -5.49
C LEU A 209 19.84 -10.04 -6.39
N ILE A 210 20.69 -10.95 -6.87
CA ILE A 210 21.81 -10.64 -7.77
C ILE A 210 21.27 -10.48 -9.19
N ASP A 211 21.44 -9.28 -9.76
CA ASP A 211 21.24 -9.04 -11.19
C ASP A 211 22.58 -9.09 -11.92
N TRP A 212 22.85 -10.22 -12.58
CA TRP A 212 24.12 -10.44 -13.29
C TRP A 212 24.42 -9.41 -14.38
N SER A 213 23.42 -8.67 -14.88
CA SER A 213 23.63 -7.60 -15.87
C SER A 213 24.35 -6.38 -15.32
N LEU A 214 24.50 -6.26 -13.99
CA LEU A 214 25.25 -5.18 -13.36
C LEU A 214 26.77 -5.43 -13.40
N PRO A 215 27.60 -4.39 -13.24
CA PRO A 215 29.05 -4.55 -13.08
C PRO A 215 29.44 -5.43 -11.89
N ALA A 216 30.49 -6.24 -12.04
CA ALA A 216 30.98 -7.15 -10.99
C ALA A 216 31.31 -6.42 -9.67
N THR A 217 31.79 -5.18 -9.74
CA THR A 217 32.07 -4.33 -8.58
C THR A 217 30.81 -3.99 -7.79
N GLN A 218 29.69 -3.71 -8.48
CA GLN A 218 28.39 -3.45 -7.82
C GLN A 218 27.84 -4.72 -7.15
N LEU A 219 27.98 -5.87 -7.80
CA LEU A 219 27.56 -7.15 -7.23
C LEU A 219 28.40 -7.54 -6.02
N TYR A 220 29.71 -7.34 -6.08
CA TYR A 220 30.60 -7.50 -4.93
C TYR A 220 30.20 -6.58 -3.77
N ASN A 221 29.86 -5.33 -4.06
CA ASN A 221 29.38 -4.35 -3.09
C ASN A 221 28.07 -4.78 -2.43
N LEU A 222 27.13 -5.35 -3.19
CA LEU A 222 25.90 -5.94 -2.65
C LEU A 222 26.24 -7.10 -1.70
N ILE A 223 27.09 -8.03 -2.12
CA ILE A 223 27.47 -9.21 -1.33
C ILE A 223 28.07 -8.78 0.01
N ARG A 224 29.06 -7.88 0.04
CA ARG A 224 29.65 -7.42 1.29
C ARG A 224 28.66 -6.63 2.16
N ALA A 225 27.67 -5.96 1.56
CA ALA A 225 26.65 -5.20 2.27
C ALA A 225 25.58 -6.07 2.97
N VAL A 226 25.35 -7.30 2.50
CA VAL A 226 24.33 -8.19 3.06
C VAL A 226 24.86 -9.58 3.42
N THR A 227 26.17 -9.79 3.47
CA THR A 227 26.78 -11.02 4.00
C THR A 227 26.52 -11.18 5.51
N GLN A 228 26.99 -12.28 6.10
CA GLN A 228 26.76 -12.61 7.50
C GLN A 228 27.06 -11.41 8.44
N PRO A 229 26.18 -11.14 9.42
CA PRO A 229 25.02 -11.94 9.86
C PRO A 229 23.70 -11.64 9.11
N TYR A 230 23.73 -10.83 8.05
CA TYR A 230 22.55 -10.46 7.26
C TYR A 230 22.07 -11.62 6.34
N PRO A 231 20.93 -11.48 5.63
CA PRO A 231 20.31 -12.58 4.86
C PRO A 231 21.12 -13.14 3.68
N GLY A 232 22.17 -12.46 3.22
CA GLY A 232 22.98 -12.85 2.06
C GLY A 232 22.43 -12.32 0.74
N ALA A 233 23.33 -12.08 -0.21
CA ALA A 233 22.95 -11.85 -1.60
C ALA A 233 22.67 -13.21 -2.26
N PHE A 234 21.71 -13.29 -3.19
CA PHE A 234 21.29 -14.58 -3.72
C PHE A 234 20.89 -14.53 -5.19
N CYS A 235 20.92 -15.68 -5.86
CA CYS A 235 20.33 -15.86 -7.19
C CYS A 235 19.63 -17.22 -7.29
N PRO A 236 18.64 -17.36 -8.20
CA PRO A 236 18.07 -18.65 -8.54
C PRO A 236 19.03 -19.47 -9.41
N VAL A 237 19.09 -20.78 -9.15
CA VAL A 237 19.82 -21.77 -9.96
C VAL A 237 18.91 -22.97 -10.16
N GLY A 238 18.22 -23.00 -11.31
CA GLY A 238 17.09 -23.90 -11.52
C GLY A 238 15.97 -23.62 -10.52
N GLU A 239 15.49 -24.66 -9.83
CA GLU A 239 14.48 -24.55 -8.76
C GLU A 239 15.08 -24.22 -7.37
N ASN A 240 16.41 -24.16 -7.27
CA ASN A 240 17.10 -23.94 -6.01
C ASN A 240 17.60 -22.48 -5.90
N LYS A 241 17.85 -22.04 -4.67
CA LYS A 241 18.44 -20.74 -4.36
C LYS A 241 19.93 -20.92 -4.05
N LEU A 242 20.80 -20.12 -4.67
CA LEU A 242 22.20 -19.96 -4.27
C LEU A 242 22.33 -18.67 -3.47
N ILE A 243 22.82 -18.75 -2.24
CA ILE A 243 23.22 -17.58 -1.45
C ILE A 243 24.74 -17.44 -1.54
N VAL A 244 25.20 -16.22 -1.85
CA VAL A 244 26.62 -15.88 -1.98
C VAL A 244 27.06 -15.12 -0.73
N TRP A 245 27.98 -15.71 0.03
CA TRP A 245 28.48 -15.17 1.29
C TRP A 245 29.81 -14.43 1.12
N ALA A 246 30.66 -14.88 0.20
CA ALA A 246 31.92 -14.24 -0.12
C ALA A 246 32.21 -14.35 -1.62
N ALA A 247 32.70 -13.26 -2.20
CA ALA A 247 33.06 -13.20 -3.62
C ALA A 247 34.24 -12.25 -3.85
N SER A 248 34.80 -12.27 -5.05
CA SER A 248 35.81 -11.33 -5.54
C SER A 248 35.41 -10.83 -6.92
N ALA A 249 35.57 -9.54 -7.20
CA ALA A 249 35.39 -8.99 -8.54
C ALA A 249 36.70 -9.10 -9.33
N GLU A 250 36.62 -9.57 -10.58
CA GLU A 250 37.75 -9.69 -11.50
C GLU A 250 37.47 -8.95 -12.82
N ALA A 251 38.55 -8.52 -13.47
CA ALA A 251 38.46 -7.89 -14.78
C ALA A 251 38.14 -8.93 -15.88
N GLY A 252 37.42 -8.47 -16.91
CA GLY A 252 37.02 -9.29 -18.05
C GLY A 252 35.82 -10.21 -17.75
N ASN A 253 34.95 -10.35 -18.75
CA ASN A 253 33.82 -11.30 -18.77
C ASN A 253 34.03 -12.40 -19.85
N ASN A 254 35.23 -12.48 -20.43
CA ASN A 254 35.59 -13.39 -21.52
C ASN A 254 34.70 -13.32 -22.77
N GLY A 255 33.98 -12.20 -22.99
CA GLY A 255 33.01 -12.06 -24.08
C GLY A 255 31.72 -12.85 -23.85
N GLU A 256 31.55 -13.45 -22.68
CA GLU A 256 30.36 -14.20 -22.31
C GLU A 256 29.20 -13.29 -21.94
N ALA A 257 27.98 -13.76 -22.15
CA ALA A 257 26.79 -13.05 -21.71
C ALA A 257 26.72 -12.96 -20.17
N PRO A 258 26.15 -11.90 -19.59
CA PRO A 258 25.98 -11.81 -18.15
C PRO A 258 25.19 -12.99 -17.57
N GLY A 259 25.68 -13.58 -16.48
CA GLY A 259 25.13 -14.77 -15.82
C GLY A 259 25.72 -16.09 -16.32
N THR A 260 26.62 -16.08 -17.29
CA THR A 260 27.31 -17.28 -17.77
C THR A 260 28.40 -17.73 -16.81
N VAL A 261 28.46 -19.03 -16.50
CA VAL A 261 29.57 -19.66 -15.78
C VAL A 261 30.79 -19.71 -16.71
N ILE A 262 31.80 -18.90 -16.42
CA ILE A 262 33.08 -18.84 -17.14
C ILE A 262 33.98 -20.02 -16.74
N SER A 263 34.00 -20.34 -15.44
CA SER A 263 34.73 -21.47 -14.86
C SER A 263 33.95 -22.01 -13.68
N HIS A 264 34.07 -23.32 -13.43
CA HIS A 264 33.47 -24.00 -12.28
C HIS A 264 34.49 -24.24 -11.15
N ASP A 265 35.79 -24.05 -11.40
CA ASP A 265 36.86 -24.10 -10.39
C ASP A 265 38.00 -23.12 -10.75
N PRO A 266 38.05 -21.92 -10.14
CA PRO A 266 37.08 -21.37 -9.20
C PRO A 266 35.73 -21.07 -9.88
N LEU A 267 34.63 -21.07 -9.12
CA LEU A 267 33.30 -20.72 -9.65
C LEU A 267 33.27 -19.23 -10.03
N ARG A 268 33.39 -18.94 -11.32
CA ARG A 268 33.49 -17.58 -11.89
C ARG A 268 32.34 -17.32 -12.84
N ILE A 269 31.60 -16.24 -12.62
CA ILE A 269 30.40 -15.88 -13.37
C ILE A 269 30.62 -14.55 -14.12
N ALA A 270 30.27 -14.52 -15.41
CA ALA A 270 30.29 -13.31 -16.21
C ALA A 270 29.26 -12.28 -15.70
N CYS A 271 29.65 -11.02 -15.63
CA CYS A 271 28.76 -9.91 -15.25
C CYS A 271 28.59 -8.95 -16.45
N GLY A 272 27.77 -7.91 -16.28
CA GLY A 272 27.63 -6.85 -17.29
C GLY A 272 28.98 -6.21 -17.65
N GLU A 273 29.82 -6.02 -16.64
CA GLU A 273 31.22 -5.64 -16.76
C GLU A 273 32.05 -6.47 -15.79
N GLY A 274 33.16 -7.03 -16.28
CA GLY A 274 34.01 -7.93 -15.49
C GLY A 274 33.32 -9.25 -15.14
N SER A 275 33.80 -9.90 -14.09
CA SER A 275 33.25 -11.17 -13.60
C SER A 275 33.35 -11.27 -12.10
N LEU A 276 32.52 -12.13 -11.52
CA LEU A 276 32.45 -12.36 -10.09
C LEU A 276 32.88 -13.81 -9.78
N VAL A 277 33.93 -13.95 -8.98
CA VAL A 277 34.37 -15.24 -8.43
C VAL A 277 33.64 -15.47 -7.12
N ILE A 278 32.85 -16.55 -7.05
CA ILE A 278 32.14 -16.96 -5.85
C ILE A 278 33.11 -17.78 -4.99
N ASN A 279 33.53 -17.20 -3.85
CA ASN A 279 34.50 -17.83 -2.96
C ASN A 279 33.79 -18.79 -1.99
N ALA A 280 32.65 -18.35 -1.42
CA ALA A 280 31.84 -19.16 -0.51
C ALA A 280 30.35 -18.81 -0.63
N GLY A 281 29.50 -19.82 -0.42
CA GLY A 281 28.06 -19.70 -0.55
C GLY A 281 27.31 -20.87 0.10
N GLN A 282 26.01 -20.93 -0.11
CA GLN A 282 25.11 -21.92 0.48
C GLN A 282 23.96 -22.24 -0.48
N ARG A 283 23.53 -23.50 -0.51
CA ARG A 283 22.33 -23.94 -1.23
C ARG A 283 21.09 -23.83 -0.35
N GLY A 284 20.15 -22.99 -0.74
CA GLY A 284 18.94 -22.67 0.03
C GLY A 284 19.25 -21.99 1.35
N ASP A 285 18.22 -21.81 2.18
CA ASP A 285 18.37 -21.13 3.48
C ASP A 285 18.92 -22.06 4.59
N THR A 286 18.88 -23.38 4.38
CA THR A 286 19.27 -24.41 5.38
C THR A 286 20.44 -25.30 4.94
N GLY A 287 21.04 -25.07 3.77
CA GLY A 287 22.16 -25.87 3.28
C GLY A 287 23.47 -25.63 4.05
N LEU A 288 24.50 -26.40 3.69
CA LEU A 288 25.86 -26.20 4.23
C LEU A 288 26.56 -25.00 3.59
N TYR A 289 27.54 -24.46 4.31
CA TYR A 289 28.45 -23.42 3.80
C TYR A 289 29.59 -24.08 3.03
N LEU A 290 29.70 -23.75 1.75
CA LEU A 290 30.55 -24.47 0.81
C LEU A 290 31.43 -23.51 0.02
N SER A 291 32.55 -24.01 -0.50
CA SER A 291 33.39 -23.27 -1.44
C SER A 291 32.71 -23.13 -2.80
N GLY A 292 33.11 -22.13 -3.59
CA GLY A 292 32.62 -21.94 -4.96
C GLY A 292 32.68 -23.20 -5.82
N ALA A 293 33.83 -23.88 -5.84
CA ALA A 293 34.01 -25.11 -6.63
C ALA A 293 33.10 -26.26 -6.18
N GLN A 294 32.83 -26.39 -4.88
CA GLN A 294 31.89 -27.38 -4.38
C GLN A 294 30.45 -27.01 -4.72
N LEU A 295 30.07 -25.73 -4.62
CA LEU A 295 28.76 -25.26 -5.05
C LEU A 295 28.53 -25.54 -6.52
N ALA A 296 29.54 -25.30 -7.37
CA ALA A 296 29.45 -25.60 -8.79
C ALA A 296 29.11 -27.08 -9.02
N ARG A 297 29.78 -28.00 -8.32
CA ARG A 297 29.46 -29.43 -8.37
C ARG A 297 28.05 -29.76 -7.85
N GLU A 298 27.64 -29.19 -6.72
CA GLU A 298 26.32 -29.49 -6.12
C GLU A 298 25.14 -28.95 -6.93
N PHE A 299 25.32 -27.83 -7.63
CA PHE A 299 24.33 -27.28 -8.55
C PHE A 299 24.45 -27.86 -9.97
N GLY A 300 25.46 -28.70 -10.24
CA GLY A 300 25.71 -29.25 -11.58
C GLY A 300 26.14 -28.19 -12.60
N LEU A 301 26.79 -27.11 -12.15
CA LEU A 301 27.27 -26.02 -13.00
C LEU A 301 28.57 -26.43 -13.69
N VAL A 302 28.55 -26.29 -15.01
CA VAL A 302 29.70 -26.44 -15.90
C VAL A 302 29.96 -25.14 -16.68
N GLU A 303 31.10 -25.02 -17.33
CA GLU A 303 31.38 -23.88 -18.23
C GLU A 303 30.28 -23.71 -19.28
N GLY A 304 29.86 -22.47 -19.50
CA GLY A 304 28.72 -22.13 -20.36
C GLY A 304 27.34 -22.28 -19.70
N SER A 305 27.25 -22.83 -18.48
CA SER A 305 25.99 -22.87 -17.72
C SER A 305 25.48 -21.45 -17.50
N GLN A 306 24.16 -21.29 -17.56
CA GLN A 306 23.52 -19.99 -17.42
C GLN A 306 22.83 -19.89 -16.05
N LEU A 307 23.32 -19.00 -15.20
CA LEU A 307 22.65 -18.58 -13.97
C LEU A 307 21.59 -17.52 -14.31
N LEU A 308 20.72 -17.86 -15.24
CA LEU A 308 19.63 -17.00 -15.64
C LEU A 308 18.50 -17.13 -14.64
N ASP A 309 17.91 -15.98 -14.34
CA ASP A 309 16.56 -15.92 -13.79
C ASP A 309 15.60 -16.54 -14.82
N THR A 310 15.26 -17.81 -14.62
CA THR A 310 14.36 -18.55 -15.52
C THR A 310 12.97 -17.91 -15.57
N GLU A 311 12.63 -16.99 -14.66
CA GLU A 311 11.41 -16.18 -14.74
C GLU A 311 11.49 -15.09 -15.82
N LYS A 312 12.66 -14.48 -16.07
CA LYS A 312 12.81 -13.40 -17.07
C LYS A 312 12.66 -13.87 -18.53
N ARG A 313 12.67 -15.18 -18.81
CA ARG A 313 12.53 -15.75 -20.18
C ARG A 313 11.32 -16.64 -20.42
N ARG A 314 10.53 -16.99 -19.40
CA ARG A 314 9.17 -17.49 -19.69
C ARG A 314 8.37 -16.27 -20.18
N PRO A 315 7.65 -16.33 -21.31
CA PRO A 315 6.71 -15.27 -21.63
C PRO A 315 5.82 -15.11 -20.40
N ALA A 316 5.82 -13.92 -19.79
CA ALA A 316 5.10 -13.67 -18.55
C ALA A 316 3.68 -14.17 -18.75
N ARG A 317 3.28 -15.21 -18.02
CA ARG A 317 1.93 -15.74 -18.13
C ARG A 317 1.00 -14.58 -17.81
N ARG A 318 0.07 -14.28 -18.73
CA ARG A 318 -0.92 -13.22 -18.52
C ARG A 318 -1.58 -13.39 -17.16
N THR A 319 -1.77 -12.27 -16.46
CA THR A 319 -2.48 -12.24 -15.19
C THR A 319 -3.94 -12.55 -15.47
N ARG A 320 -4.44 -13.64 -14.87
CA ARG A 320 -5.84 -14.05 -15.03
C ARG A 320 -6.70 -13.33 -14.02
N VAL A 321 -7.62 -12.50 -14.51
CA VAL A 321 -8.52 -11.70 -13.69
C VAL A 321 -9.92 -12.31 -13.76
N LEU A 322 -10.43 -12.81 -12.64
CA LEU A 322 -11.81 -13.26 -12.51
C LEU A 322 -12.69 -12.11 -12.07
N ILE A 323 -13.71 -11.78 -12.86
CA ILE A 323 -14.71 -10.76 -12.57
C ILE A 323 -16.08 -11.45 -12.46
N LEU A 324 -16.63 -11.50 -11.24
CA LEU A 324 -17.99 -11.98 -11.01
C LEU A 324 -18.91 -10.75 -11.00
N GLY A 325 -19.98 -10.74 -11.79
CA GLY A 325 -20.74 -9.52 -12.05
C GLY A 325 -20.13 -8.70 -13.20
N VAL A 326 -19.56 -9.37 -14.21
CA VAL A 326 -18.80 -8.72 -15.30
C VAL A 326 -19.67 -7.85 -16.21
N ASN A 327 -20.96 -8.13 -16.31
CA ASN A 327 -21.90 -7.39 -17.14
C ASN A 327 -22.36 -6.08 -16.47
N GLY A 328 -22.10 -5.93 -15.16
CA GLY A 328 -22.40 -4.71 -14.42
C GLY A 328 -21.57 -3.49 -14.86
N PHE A 329 -21.92 -2.33 -14.33
CA PHE A 329 -21.28 -1.05 -14.65
C PHE A 329 -19.75 -1.06 -14.49
N ILE A 330 -19.24 -1.54 -13.35
CA ILE A 330 -17.79 -1.61 -13.12
C ILE A 330 -17.18 -2.70 -14.00
N GLY A 331 -17.81 -3.88 -14.05
CA GLY A 331 -17.28 -5.06 -14.74
C GLY A 331 -17.01 -4.83 -16.23
N ASN A 332 -17.95 -4.19 -16.93
CA ASN A 332 -17.82 -4.00 -18.38
C ASN A 332 -16.73 -2.97 -18.73
N HIS A 333 -16.68 -1.84 -18.01
CA HIS A 333 -15.63 -0.82 -18.24
C HIS A 333 -14.25 -1.32 -17.82
N LEU A 334 -14.17 -2.06 -16.72
CA LEU A 334 -12.91 -2.65 -16.25
C LEU A 334 -12.37 -3.66 -17.27
N SER A 335 -13.25 -4.53 -17.78
CA SER A 335 -12.87 -5.50 -18.81
C SER A 335 -12.35 -4.80 -20.06
N GLU A 336 -13.06 -3.76 -20.53
CA GLU A 336 -12.63 -2.95 -21.68
C GLU A 336 -11.26 -2.29 -21.46
N ARG A 337 -11.02 -1.72 -20.28
CA ARG A 337 -9.74 -1.10 -19.92
C ARG A 337 -8.59 -2.11 -19.81
N LEU A 338 -8.82 -3.28 -19.21
CA LEU A 338 -7.78 -4.30 -19.05
C LEU A 338 -7.43 -4.98 -20.37
N LEU A 339 -8.40 -5.16 -21.27
CA LEU A 339 -8.18 -5.74 -22.60
C LEU A 339 -7.37 -4.84 -23.55
N GLN A 340 -7.10 -3.58 -23.18
CA GLN A 340 -6.15 -2.71 -23.88
C GLN A 340 -4.68 -3.08 -23.58
N ASP A 341 -4.44 -3.91 -22.57
CA ASP A 341 -3.11 -4.33 -22.13
C ASP A 341 -2.96 -5.85 -22.33
N ASP A 342 -1.96 -6.25 -23.11
CA ASP A 342 -1.68 -7.65 -23.45
C ASP A 342 -1.25 -8.50 -22.25
N ARG A 343 -1.05 -7.91 -21.08
CA ARG A 343 -0.68 -8.61 -19.85
C ARG A 343 -1.86 -9.30 -19.15
N TYR A 344 -3.11 -9.03 -19.54
CA TYR A 344 -4.29 -9.56 -18.86
C TYR A 344 -5.06 -10.59 -19.68
N GLU A 345 -5.66 -11.55 -18.96
CA GLU A 345 -6.65 -12.49 -19.47
C GLU A 345 -7.88 -12.43 -18.55
N ILE A 346 -9.05 -12.12 -19.10
CA ILE A 346 -10.25 -11.81 -18.32
C ILE A 346 -11.20 -13.00 -18.36
N TYR A 347 -11.64 -13.44 -17.19
CA TYR A 347 -12.67 -14.46 -17.00
C TYR A 347 -13.87 -13.79 -16.33
N GLY A 348 -14.97 -13.68 -17.05
CA GLY A 348 -16.18 -13.02 -16.60
C GLY A 348 -17.33 -14.02 -16.37
N MET A 349 -18.09 -13.82 -15.30
CA MET A 349 -19.37 -14.49 -15.08
C MET A 349 -20.45 -13.49 -14.70
N ASP A 350 -21.62 -13.60 -15.30
CA ASP A 350 -22.81 -12.80 -14.98
C ASP A 350 -24.09 -13.51 -15.46
N ILE A 351 -25.26 -13.05 -15.03
CA ILE A 351 -26.56 -13.57 -15.46
C ILE A 351 -27.00 -13.03 -16.84
N GLY A 352 -26.24 -12.13 -17.44
CA GLY A 352 -26.49 -11.58 -18.78
C GLY A 352 -25.22 -11.07 -19.46
N SER A 353 -25.29 -10.68 -20.73
CA SER A 353 -24.11 -10.28 -21.53
C SER A 353 -24.27 -9.03 -22.39
N ASP A 354 -25.40 -8.33 -22.35
CA ASP A 354 -25.70 -7.16 -23.19
C ASP A 354 -24.62 -6.07 -23.11
N ALA A 355 -24.14 -5.75 -21.90
CA ALA A 355 -23.13 -4.73 -21.69
C ALA A 355 -21.71 -5.22 -21.98
N ILE A 356 -21.48 -6.49 -22.32
CA ILE A 356 -20.16 -7.04 -22.64
C ILE A 356 -20.11 -7.76 -23.99
N GLU A 357 -21.20 -7.78 -24.75
CA GLU A 357 -21.29 -8.52 -26.03
C GLU A 357 -20.17 -8.07 -26.99
N ARG A 358 -19.90 -6.76 -27.02
CA ARG A 358 -18.79 -6.15 -27.79
C ARG A 358 -17.39 -6.69 -27.45
N LEU A 359 -17.22 -7.29 -26.27
CA LEU A 359 -15.95 -7.82 -25.78
C LEU A 359 -15.78 -9.31 -26.09
N ARG A 360 -16.84 -10.05 -26.43
CA ARG A 360 -16.79 -11.52 -26.64
C ARG A 360 -15.92 -11.94 -27.82
N THR A 361 -15.70 -11.06 -28.79
CA THR A 361 -14.82 -11.30 -29.93
C THR A 361 -13.33 -11.13 -29.59
N LYS A 362 -13.00 -10.62 -28.41
CA LYS A 362 -11.61 -10.42 -27.98
C LYS A 362 -11.01 -11.77 -27.53
N PRO A 363 -9.82 -12.15 -28.02
CA PRO A 363 -9.23 -13.46 -27.72
C PRO A 363 -8.88 -13.67 -26.24
N ASN A 364 -8.70 -12.59 -25.47
CA ASN A 364 -8.32 -12.63 -24.06
C ASN A 364 -9.51 -12.44 -23.12
N PHE A 365 -10.74 -12.49 -23.64
CA PHE A 365 -11.96 -12.34 -22.86
C PHE A 365 -12.79 -13.62 -22.91
N HIS A 366 -13.02 -14.23 -21.75
CA HIS A 366 -13.77 -15.46 -21.59
C HIS A 366 -15.00 -15.18 -20.76
N PHE A 367 -16.20 -15.39 -21.31
CA PHE A 367 -17.45 -15.16 -20.61
C PHE A 367 -18.24 -16.45 -20.45
N ILE A 368 -18.82 -16.65 -19.27
CA ILE A 368 -19.89 -17.62 -19.05
C ILE A 368 -21.11 -16.92 -18.45
N GLU A 369 -22.28 -17.37 -18.87
CA GLU A 369 -23.52 -17.00 -18.19
C GLU A 369 -23.69 -17.85 -16.94
N GLY A 370 -23.92 -17.23 -15.78
CA GLY A 370 -24.04 -17.94 -14.51
C GLY A 370 -24.42 -17.05 -13.33
N ASP A 371 -25.14 -17.64 -12.38
CA ASP A 371 -25.53 -17.05 -11.10
C ASP A 371 -24.62 -17.53 -9.96
N ILE A 372 -24.11 -16.60 -9.14
CA ILE A 372 -23.21 -16.90 -8.02
C ILE A 372 -23.85 -17.77 -6.91
N SER A 373 -25.17 -17.73 -6.78
CA SER A 373 -25.92 -18.53 -5.80
C SER A 373 -26.16 -19.98 -6.26
N ILE A 374 -25.94 -20.28 -7.54
CA ILE A 374 -26.20 -21.59 -8.16
C ILE A 374 -24.89 -22.28 -8.58
N HIS A 375 -24.01 -21.57 -9.30
CA HIS A 375 -22.88 -22.18 -10.04
C HIS A 375 -21.61 -22.34 -9.19
N THR A 376 -21.75 -22.92 -8.00
CA THR A 376 -20.68 -22.99 -6.99
C THR A 376 -19.41 -23.68 -7.51
N GLU A 377 -19.53 -24.81 -8.22
CA GLU A 377 -18.38 -25.57 -8.74
C GLU A 377 -17.57 -24.76 -9.76
N TRP A 378 -18.26 -24.04 -10.64
CA TRP A 378 -17.62 -23.21 -11.66
C TRP A 378 -16.84 -22.05 -11.03
N ILE A 379 -17.45 -21.39 -10.05
CA ILE A 379 -16.85 -20.26 -9.30
C ILE A 379 -15.61 -20.75 -8.57
N GLU A 380 -15.71 -21.85 -7.82
CA GLU A 380 -14.58 -22.40 -7.07
C GLU A 380 -13.43 -22.78 -8.01
N TYR A 381 -13.73 -23.45 -9.13
CA TYR A 381 -12.74 -23.79 -10.15
C TYR A 381 -12.06 -22.54 -10.73
N HIS A 382 -12.81 -21.49 -11.07
CA HIS A 382 -12.24 -20.28 -11.66
C HIS A 382 -11.46 -19.44 -10.65
N ILE A 383 -11.85 -19.42 -9.38
CA ILE A 383 -11.05 -18.82 -8.31
C ILE A 383 -9.72 -19.57 -8.21
N LYS A 384 -9.72 -20.90 -8.21
CA LYS A 384 -8.49 -21.71 -8.19
C LYS A 384 -7.61 -21.45 -9.43
N LYS A 385 -8.22 -21.26 -10.60
CA LYS A 385 -7.53 -21.04 -11.89
C LYS A 385 -6.93 -19.64 -12.04
N CYS A 386 -7.65 -18.61 -11.58
CA CYS A 386 -7.27 -17.21 -11.78
C CYS A 386 -6.27 -16.72 -10.73
N ASP A 387 -5.72 -15.54 -10.96
CA ASP A 387 -4.67 -14.95 -10.11
C ASP A 387 -5.26 -13.85 -9.21
N VAL A 388 -6.21 -13.07 -9.74
CA VAL A 388 -6.93 -12.00 -9.04
C VAL A 388 -8.44 -12.20 -9.17
N VAL A 389 -9.18 -11.99 -8.08
CA VAL A 389 -10.64 -12.12 -8.03
C VAL A 389 -11.30 -10.79 -7.66
N LEU A 390 -12.29 -10.38 -8.46
CA LEU A 390 -13.14 -9.21 -8.27
C LEU A 390 -14.61 -9.63 -8.17
N PRO A 391 -15.15 -9.80 -6.95
CA PRO A 391 -16.56 -10.11 -6.74
C PRO A 391 -17.40 -8.83 -6.78
N LEU A 392 -17.88 -8.44 -7.96
CA LEU A 392 -18.66 -7.22 -8.19
C LEU A 392 -20.18 -7.41 -8.06
N VAL A 393 -20.65 -8.64 -7.85
CA VAL A 393 -22.07 -8.94 -7.65
C VAL A 393 -22.56 -8.37 -6.31
N ALA A 394 -23.50 -7.43 -6.38
CA ALA A 394 -24.18 -6.84 -5.22
C ALA A 394 -25.46 -6.10 -5.65
N ILE A 395 -26.40 -5.93 -4.72
CA ILE A 395 -27.54 -5.02 -4.84
C ILE A 395 -27.16 -3.68 -4.21
N ALA A 396 -26.84 -2.68 -5.03
CA ALA A 396 -26.38 -1.36 -4.58
C ALA A 396 -27.43 -0.24 -4.79
N THR A 397 -28.72 -0.58 -4.79
CA THR A 397 -29.82 0.37 -4.99
C THR A 397 -30.54 0.65 -3.66
N PRO A 398 -30.55 1.91 -3.15
CA PRO A 398 -31.04 2.21 -1.80
C PRO A 398 -32.49 1.80 -1.48
N ILE A 399 -33.37 1.76 -2.48
CA ILE A 399 -34.76 1.33 -2.30
C ILE A 399 -34.86 -0.17 -1.93
N GLU A 400 -33.92 -0.99 -2.42
CA GLU A 400 -33.93 -2.43 -2.16
C GLU A 400 -33.47 -2.74 -0.73
N TYR A 401 -32.73 -1.83 -0.10
CA TYR A 401 -32.28 -2.00 1.30
C TYR A 401 -33.46 -1.99 2.28
N THR A 402 -34.51 -1.23 1.96
CA THR A 402 -35.75 -1.18 2.76
C THR A 402 -36.81 -2.14 2.23
N ARG A 403 -36.91 -2.32 0.91
CA ARG A 403 -37.91 -3.20 0.28
C ARG A 403 -37.58 -4.68 0.44
N ASN A 404 -36.33 -5.09 0.24
CA ASN A 404 -35.88 -6.49 0.23
C ASN A 404 -34.60 -6.70 1.07
N PRO A 405 -34.59 -6.32 2.37
CA PRO A 405 -33.38 -6.33 3.19
C PRO A 405 -32.70 -7.70 3.31
N LEU A 406 -33.49 -8.78 3.38
CA LEU A 406 -32.94 -10.15 3.48
C LEU A 406 -32.22 -10.55 2.19
N ARG A 407 -32.80 -10.22 1.03
CA ARG A 407 -32.16 -10.50 -0.26
C ARG A 407 -30.84 -9.74 -0.43
N VAL A 408 -30.79 -8.49 0.03
CA VAL A 408 -29.56 -7.69 0.08
C VAL A 408 -28.54 -8.36 0.99
N PHE A 409 -28.92 -8.82 2.17
CA PHE A 409 -28.02 -9.52 3.09
C PHE A 409 -27.49 -10.83 2.48
N GLU A 410 -28.36 -11.70 1.99
CA GLU A 410 -27.99 -12.99 1.40
C GLU A 410 -26.97 -12.82 0.26
N LEU A 411 -27.24 -11.90 -0.68
CA LEU A 411 -26.36 -11.69 -1.83
C LEU A 411 -25.08 -10.91 -1.46
N ASP A 412 -25.23 -9.75 -0.82
CA ASP A 412 -24.12 -8.83 -0.62
C ASP A 412 -23.19 -9.28 0.51
N PHE A 413 -23.69 -10.09 1.45
CA PHE A 413 -22.92 -10.65 2.56
C PHE A 413 -22.62 -12.14 2.37
N GLU A 414 -23.63 -13.01 2.36
CA GLU A 414 -23.40 -14.46 2.48
C GLU A 414 -22.73 -15.04 1.23
N GLU A 415 -23.22 -14.74 0.03
CA GLU A 415 -22.61 -15.24 -1.21
C GLU A 415 -21.21 -14.67 -1.43
N ASN A 416 -21.02 -13.38 -1.13
CA ASN A 416 -19.71 -12.74 -1.21
C ASN A 416 -18.71 -13.32 -0.18
N LEU A 417 -19.17 -13.67 1.03
CA LEU A 417 -18.34 -14.32 2.05
C LEU A 417 -17.85 -15.69 1.59
N LYS A 418 -18.67 -16.46 0.86
CA LYS A 418 -18.24 -17.75 0.27
C LYS A 418 -17.09 -17.53 -0.72
N ILE A 419 -17.19 -16.52 -1.59
CA ILE A 419 -16.14 -16.16 -2.56
C ILE A 419 -14.84 -15.77 -1.85
N VAL A 420 -14.91 -14.94 -0.81
CA VAL A 420 -13.74 -14.56 0.01
C VAL A 420 -13.09 -15.80 0.63
N ARG A 421 -13.88 -16.73 1.17
CA ARG A 421 -13.37 -17.99 1.74
C ARG A 421 -12.68 -18.87 0.69
N TYR A 422 -13.16 -18.91 -0.55
CA TYR A 422 -12.45 -19.59 -1.63
C TYR A 422 -11.12 -18.92 -1.97
N CYS A 423 -11.07 -17.58 -1.96
CA CYS A 423 -9.83 -16.85 -2.16
C CYS A 423 -8.80 -17.20 -1.07
N VAL A 424 -9.23 -17.31 0.19
CA VAL A 424 -8.39 -17.78 1.30
C VAL A 424 -7.92 -19.22 1.07
N LYS A 425 -8.85 -20.14 0.76
CA LYS A 425 -8.58 -21.57 0.54
C LYS A 425 -7.52 -21.81 -0.54
N TYR A 426 -7.56 -21.02 -1.62
CA TYR A 426 -6.66 -21.18 -2.76
C TYR A 426 -5.54 -20.13 -2.83
N ASN A 427 -5.34 -19.36 -1.77
CA ASN A 427 -4.34 -18.30 -1.67
C ASN A 427 -4.36 -17.34 -2.87
N LYS A 428 -5.55 -16.80 -3.17
CA LYS A 428 -5.80 -15.89 -4.30
C LYS A 428 -5.96 -14.47 -3.83
N ARG A 429 -5.45 -13.53 -4.64
CA ARG A 429 -5.61 -12.11 -4.36
C ARG A 429 -7.06 -11.70 -4.59
N VAL A 430 -7.67 -11.04 -3.62
CA VAL A 430 -9.03 -10.49 -3.74
C VAL A 430 -8.99 -8.96 -3.76
N ILE A 431 -9.60 -8.36 -4.78
CA ILE A 431 -9.85 -6.92 -4.81
C ILE A 431 -11.34 -6.74 -4.59
N PHE A 432 -11.70 -6.43 -3.35
CA PHE A 432 -13.08 -6.45 -2.91
C PHE A 432 -13.72 -5.06 -3.01
N PRO A 433 -14.89 -4.93 -3.66
CA PRO A 433 -15.64 -3.68 -3.67
C PRO A 433 -16.28 -3.48 -2.29
N SER A 434 -15.61 -2.68 -1.47
CA SER A 434 -16.26 -2.02 -0.33
C SER A 434 -17.17 -0.91 -0.87
N THR A 435 -17.66 -0.02 0.00
CA THR A 435 -18.58 1.04 -0.39
C THR A 435 -18.32 2.30 0.41
N SER A 436 -18.50 3.46 -0.21
CA SER A 436 -18.50 4.75 0.51
C SER A 436 -19.66 4.86 1.51
N GLU A 437 -20.67 3.98 1.43
CA GLU A 437 -21.73 3.91 2.43
C GLU A 437 -21.27 3.34 3.78
N VAL A 438 -20.09 2.72 3.85
CA VAL A 438 -19.53 2.15 5.10
C VAL A 438 -19.25 3.25 6.13
N TYR A 439 -18.90 4.46 5.68
CA TYR A 439 -18.71 5.62 6.54
C TYR A 439 -20.02 6.10 7.16
N GLY A 440 -21.14 5.81 6.50
CA GLY A 440 -22.48 6.23 6.90
C GLY A 440 -22.59 7.73 7.12
N MET A 441 -22.91 8.12 8.35
CA MET A 441 -23.07 9.50 8.80
C MET A 441 -21.80 10.03 9.49
N CYS A 442 -20.63 9.62 9.02
CA CYS A 442 -19.35 10.17 9.46
C CYS A 442 -19.39 11.72 9.44
N GLN A 443 -18.81 12.35 10.46
CA GLN A 443 -18.81 13.80 10.65
C GLN A 443 -17.52 14.47 10.17
N ASP A 444 -16.54 13.68 9.73
CA ASP A 444 -15.27 14.19 9.23
C ASP A 444 -15.48 14.90 7.90
N ALA A 445 -14.82 16.04 7.69
CA ALA A 445 -14.93 16.81 6.44
C ALA A 445 -14.47 16.03 5.20
N SER A 446 -13.61 15.03 5.39
CA SER A 446 -13.12 14.12 4.36
C SER A 446 -13.00 12.72 4.97
N PHE A 447 -13.67 11.75 4.36
CA PHE A 447 -13.76 10.39 4.87
C PHE A 447 -12.46 9.66 4.60
N ASN A 448 -11.69 9.41 5.66
CA ASN A 448 -10.39 8.77 5.62
C ASN A 448 -10.53 7.27 5.88
N GLU A 449 -9.88 6.47 5.04
CA GLU A 449 -9.98 5.01 5.03
C GLU A 449 -9.55 4.36 6.34
N ASP A 450 -8.55 4.96 7.00
CA ASP A 450 -7.81 4.37 8.11
C ASP A 450 -8.20 4.97 9.47
N THR A 451 -8.77 6.18 9.48
CA THR A 451 -9.02 6.94 10.72
C THR A 451 -10.48 7.35 10.94
N SER A 452 -11.30 7.46 9.89
CA SER A 452 -12.68 7.92 10.06
C SER A 452 -13.54 6.88 10.77
N ASN A 453 -14.29 7.35 11.76
CA ASN A 453 -15.29 6.52 12.43
C ASN A 453 -16.47 6.23 11.49
N LEU A 454 -17.04 5.04 11.66
CA LEU A 454 -18.13 4.51 10.84
C LEU A 454 -19.43 4.62 11.64
N ILE A 455 -20.31 5.55 11.26
CA ILE A 455 -21.51 5.90 12.04
C ILE A 455 -22.76 5.52 11.26
N VAL A 456 -23.63 4.71 11.86
CA VAL A 456 -24.93 4.32 11.28
C VAL A 456 -26.07 4.61 12.25
N GLY A 457 -27.30 4.62 11.73
CA GLY A 457 -28.50 4.85 12.53
C GLY A 457 -28.91 3.65 13.39
N PRO A 458 -29.98 3.78 14.18
CA PRO A 458 -30.53 2.70 14.99
C PRO A 458 -31.05 1.53 14.12
N ILE A 459 -31.27 0.36 14.74
CA ILE A 459 -31.75 -0.87 14.06
C ILE A 459 -33.06 -0.65 13.28
N ASN A 460 -33.95 0.23 13.76
CA ASN A 460 -35.20 0.54 13.07
C ASN A 460 -35.02 1.37 11.77
N LYS A 461 -33.79 1.76 11.43
CA LYS A 461 -33.40 2.36 10.15
C LYS A 461 -32.75 1.30 9.26
N GLN A 462 -33.59 0.45 8.68
CA GLN A 462 -33.19 -0.73 7.89
C GLN A 462 -32.26 -0.42 6.72
N ARG A 463 -32.29 0.81 6.20
CA ARG A 463 -31.42 1.29 5.12
C ARG A 463 -29.93 1.03 5.38
N TRP A 464 -29.51 0.95 6.65
CA TRP A 464 -28.13 0.72 7.05
C TRP A 464 -27.68 -0.75 6.95
N ILE A 465 -28.59 -1.68 6.64
CA ILE A 465 -28.24 -3.10 6.47
C ILE A 465 -27.16 -3.29 5.41
N TYR A 466 -27.24 -2.57 4.29
CA TYR A 466 -26.22 -2.60 3.24
C TYR A 466 -24.85 -2.13 3.77
N SER A 467 -24.81 -0.96 4.42
CA SER A 467 -23.59 -0.38 4.99
C SER A 467 -22.92 -1.33 5.98
N VAL A 468 -23.68 -1.87 6.94
CA VAL A 468 -23.18 -2.77 7.99
C VAL A 468 -22.75 -4.12 7.42
N SER A 469 -23.47 -4.68 6.45
CA SER A 469 -23.09 -5.91 5.75
C SER A 469 -21.74 -5.77 5.06
N LYS A 470 -21.55 -4.69 4.28
CA LYS A 470 -20.27 -4.40 3.61
C LYS A 470 -19.16 -4.12 4.62
N GLN A 471 -19.46 -3.40 5.72
CA GLN A 471 -18.51 -3.17 6.82
C GLN A 471 -18.04 -4.48 7.47
N LEU A 472 -18.96 -5.41 7.74
CA LEU A 472 -18.62 -6.68 8.37
C LEU A 472 -17.77 -7.54 7.44
N LEU A 473 -18.06 -7.53 6.13
CA LEU A 473 -17.20 -8.17 5.14
C LEU A 473 -15.80 -7.56 5.11
N ASP A 474 -15.67 -6.24 5.09
CA ASP A 474 -14.37 -5.55 5.16
C ASP A 474 -13.56 -6.05 6.36
N ARG A 475 -14.19 -6.17 7.54
CA ARG A 475 -13.56 -6.66 8.78
C ARG A 475 -13.18 -8.13 8.71
N VAL A 476 -14.01 -8.97 8.09
CA VAL A 476 -13.71 -10.40 7.90
C VAL A 476 -12.54 -10.58 6.94
N ILE A 477 -12.52 -9.84 5.83
CA ILE A 477 -11.40 -9.82 4.88
C ILE A 477 -10.12 -9.35 5.57
N TRP A 478 -10.20 -8.29 6.38
CA TRP A 478 -9.07 -7.80 7.18
C TRP A 478 -8.51 -8.88 8.12
N ALA A 479 -9.39 -9.59 8.84
CA ALA A 479 -8.99 -10.69 9.71
C ALA A 479 -8.35 -11.86 8.95
N TYR A 480 -8.83 -12.18 7.74
CA TYR A 480 -8.15 -13.14 6.87
C TYR A 480 -6.81 -12.61 6.35
N GLY A 481 -6.70 -11.30 6.12
CA GLY A 481 -5.45 -10.64 5.76
C GLY A 481 -4.36 -10.80 6.80
N GLN A 482 -4.71 -10.71 8.09
CA GLN A 482 -3.79 -11.02 9.20
C GLN A 482 -3.31 -12.48 9.19
N LYS A 483 -4.05 -13.38 8.53
CA LYS A 483 -3.69 -14.78 8.31
C LYS A 483 -3.04 -15.05 6.94
N GLY A 484 -2.70 -14.01 6.18
CA GLY A 484 -1.96 -14.11 4.93
C GLY A 484 -2.78 -13.95 3.64
N LEU A 485 -4.08 -13.69 3.71
CA LEU A 485 -4.86 -13.35 2.51
C LEU A 485 -4.33 -12.05 1.88
N GLN A 486 -3.95 -12.09 0.61
CA GLN A 486 -3.66 -10.88 -0.15
C GLN A 486 -4.97 -10.20 -0.57
N PHE A 487 -5.23 -9.02 -0.03
CA PHE A 487 -6.44 -8.27 -0.35
C PHE A 487 -6.16 -6.79 -0.62
N THR A 488 -7.08 -6.16 -1.34
CA THR A 488 -7.24 -4.71 -1.38
C THR A 488 -8.73 -4.40 -1.31
N LEU A 489 -9.15 -3.49 -0.42
CA LEU A 489 -10.52 -2.99 -0.38
C LEU A 489 -10.56 -1.67 -1.15
N PHE A 490 -11.51 -1.51 -2.07
CA PHE A 490 -11.72 -0.22 -2.73
C PHE A 490 -13.13 0.30 -2.47
N ARG A 491 -13.25 1.62 -2.25
CA ARG A 491 -14.50 2.30 -1.91
C ARG A 491 -14.84 3.31 -3.01
N PRO A 492 -15.76 2.99 -3.94
CA PRO A 492 -16.18 3.93 -4.96
C PRO A 492 -17.08 5.04 -4.38
N PHE A 493 -16.84 6.28 -4.79
CA PHE A 493 -17.67 7.45 -4.43
C PHE A 493 -18.46 7.91 -5.65
N ASN A 494 -19.74 7.49 -5.70
CA ASN A 494 -20.74 7.86 -6.69
C ASN A 494 -20.18 7.91 -8.12
N TRP A 495 -19.60 6.79 -8.56
CA TRP A 495 -19.15 6.68 -9.94
C TRP A 495 -20.33 6.76 -10.89
N MET A 496 -20.18 7.54 -11.96
CA MET A 496 -21.19 7.74 -12.99
C MET A 496 -20.56 7.83 -14.38
N GLY A 497 -21.34 7.48 -15.39
CA GLY A 497 -20.90 7.38 -16.76
C GLY A 497 -21.90 6.58 -17.61
N PRO A 498 -21.60 6.38 -18.90
CA PRO A 498 -22.36 5.46 -19.76
C PRO A 498 -22.60 4.09 -19.10
N ARG A 499 -23.74 3.45 -19.38
CA ARG A 499 -24.09 2.10 -18.85
C ARG A 499 -24.13 2.00 -17.31
N LEU A 500 -24.42 3.10 -16.61
CA LEU A 500 -24.49 3.10 -15.15
C LEU A 500 -25.54 2.11 -14.64
N ASP A 501 -26.79 2.30 -15.04
CA ASP A 501 -27.95 1.45 -14.78
C ASP A 501 -28.69 1.26 -16.13
N ARG A 502 -29.88 0.64 -16.11
CA ARG A 502 -30.82 0.66 -17.25
C ARG A 502 -31.99 1.60 -16.96
N LEU A 503 -32.55 2.23 -18.00
CA LEU A 503 -33.75 3.07 -17.84
C LEU A 503 -34.95 2.26 -17.32
N ASP A 504 -35.10 1.00 -17.75
CA ASP A 504 -36.15 0.11 -17.25
C ASP A 504 -36.06 -0.17 -15.75
N SER A 505 -34.84 -0.31 -15.19
CA SER A 505 -34.70 -0.51 -13.74
C SER A 505 -35.03 0.78 -12.97
N ALA A 506 -34.78 1.94 -13.58
CA ALA A 506 -35.16 3.25 -13.04
C ALA A 506 -36.69 3.45 -13.00
N ARG A 507 -37.47 2.84 -13.91
CA ARG A 507 -38.95 2.92 -13.89
C ARG A 507 -39.56 2.35 -12.62
N ILE A 508 -38.90 1.34 -12.03
CA ILE A 508 -39.31 0.67 -10.78
C ILE A 508 -38.62 1.32 -9.55
N GLY A 509 -37.83 2.38 -9.76
CA GLY A 509 -37.07 3.10 -8.73
C GLY A 509 -35.77 2.42 -8.30
N SER A 510 -35.35 1.35 -8.98
CA SER A 510 -34.12 0.59 -8.69
C SER A 510 -32.96 1.10 -9.54
N SER A 511 -32.59 2.37 -9.34
CA SER A 511 -31.43 2.99 -10.00
C SER A 511 -30.75 4.01 -9.10
N ARG A 512 -29.53 4.43 -9.47
CA ARG A 512 -28.81 5.51 -8.80
C ARG A 512 -29.35 6.87 -9.22
N ALA A 513 -29.02 7.89 -8.40
CA ALA A 513 -29.60 9.23 -8.52
C ALA A 513 -29.58 9.79 -9.95
N ILE A 514 -28.44 9.78 -10.64
CA ILE A 514 -28.36 10.38 -11.98
C ILE A 514 -29.20 9.65 -13.02
N THR A 515 -29.24 8.32 -13.03
CA THR A 515 -30.08 7.54 -13.95
C THR A 515 -31.56 7.86 -13.72
N GLN A 516 -31.97 7.96 -12.45
CA GLN A 516 -33.34 8.34 -12.10
C GLN A 516 -33.70 9.75 -12.58
N LEU A 517 -32.78 10.71 -12.46
CA LEU A 517 -32.98 12.07 -12.95
C LEU A 517 -33.09 12.12 -14.48
N ILE A 518 -32.27 11.35 -15.20
CA ILE A 518 -32.34 11.24 -16.66
C ILE A 518 -33.67 10.63 -17.09
N LEU A 519 -34.13 9.57 -16.42
CA LEU A 519 -35.42 8.97 -16.70
C LEU A 519 -36.57 9.98 -16.56
N HIS A 520 -36.55 10.81 -15.51
CA HIS A 520 -37.55 11.86 -15.33
C HIS A 520 -37.61 12.84 -16.51
N LEU A 521 -36.46 13.21 -17.08
CA LEU A 521 -36.39 14.06 -18.26
C LEU A 521 -36.88 13.33 -19.53
N VAL A 522 -36.51 12.06 -19.71
CA VAL A 522 -36.92 11.24 -20.86
C VAL A 522 -38.44 11.02 -20.89
N GLU A 523 -39.05 10.75 -19.73
CA GLU A 523 -40.48 10.46 -19.61
C GLU A 523 -41.34 11.72 -19.41
N GLY A 524 -40.73 12.88 -19.21
CA GLY A 524 -41.46 14.12 -18.94
C GLY A 524 -42.15 14.12 -17.57
N THR A 525 -41.57 13.45 -16.58
CA THR A 525 -42.08 13.44 -15.20
C THR A 525 -41.25 14.37 -14.30
N PRO A 526 -41.81 14.93 -13.21
CA PRO A 526 -41.07 15.88 -12.38
C PRO A 526 -39.83 15.25 -11.74
N ILE A 527 -38.72 16.00 -11.71
CA ILE A 527 -37.54 15.61 -10.94
C ILE A 527 -37.88 15.71 -9.45
N ARG A 528 -37.80 14.58 -8.75
CA ARG A 528 -38.10 14.47 -7.33
C ARG A 528 -36.86 14.74 -6.48
N LEU A 529 -36.84 15.87 -5.77
CA LEU A 529 -35.79 16.26 -4.83
C LEU A 529 -36.15 15.77 -3.43
N VAL A 530 -35.56 14.64 -3.04
CA VAL A 530 -35.80 14.03 -1.73
C VAL A 530 -35.25 14.93 -0.62
N ASP A 531 -36.12 15.31 0.32
CA ASP A 531 -35.86 16.23 1.43
C ASP A 531 -35.19 17.55 0.95
N GLY A 532 -35.65 18.07 -0.20
CA GLY A 532 -35.19 19.33 -0.79
C GLY A 532 -33.93 19.24 -1.66
N GLY A 533 -33.23 18.09 -1.66
CA GLY A 533 -32.09 17.84 -2.53
C GLY A 533 -30.80 18.57 -2.14
N ALA A 534 -30.71 19.07 -0.90
CA ALA A 534 -29.57 19.85 -0.40
C ALA A 534 -28.35 18.98 -0.01
N GLN A 535 -28.55 17.68 0.19
CA GLN A 535 -27.49 16.74 0.53
C GLN A 535 -26.45 16.65 -0.60
N LYS A 536 -25.17 16.66 -0.22
CA LYS A 536 -24.03 16.74 -1.14
C LYS A 536 -23.34 15.41 -1.33
N ARG A 537 -22.85 15.17 -2.55
CA ARG A 537 -22.10 13.98 -2.94
C ARG A 537 -20.93 14.40 -3.81
N CYS A 538 -19.80 13.72 -3.66
CA CYS A 538 -18.72 13.75 -4.64
C CYS A 538 -18.99 12.72 -5.74
N PHE A 539 -19.05 13.18 -6.98
CA PHE A 539 -19.30 12.35 -8.16
C PHE A 539 -18.02 12.11 -8.94
N THR A 540 -17.85 10.90 -9.47
CA THR A 540 -16.60 10.51 -10.12
C THR A 540 -16.89 9.94 -11.49
N ASP A 541 -16.15 10.39 -12.50
CA ASP A 541 -16.24 9.78 -13.82
C ASP A 541 -15.80 8.31 -13.77
N VAL A 542 -16.53 7.44 -14.47
CA VAL A 542 -16.19 6.02 -14.57
C VAL A 542 -14.78 5.80 -15.11
N VAL A 543 -14.30 6.64 -16.03
CA VAL A 543 -12.94 6.52 -16.59
C VAL A 543 -11.89 6.73 -15.50
N ASP A 544 -12.05 7.77 -14.68
CA ASP A 544 -11.18 8.04 -13.53
C ASP A 544 -11.21 6.87 -12.54
N GLY A 545 -12.41 6.39 -12.20
CA GLY A 545 -12.59 5.27 -11.27
C GLY A 545 -11.96 3.96 -11.75
N ILE A 546 -12.15 3.64 -13.02
CA ILE A 546 -11.63 2.41 -13.64
C ILE A 546 -10.12 2.46 -13.81
N GLU A 547 -9.54 3.63 -14.09
CA GLU A 547 -8.09 3.79 -14.12
C GLU A 547 -7.47 3.56 -12.73
N ALA A 548 -8.08 4.08 -11.66
CA ALA A 548 -7.64 3.75 -10.29
C ALA A 548 -7.71 2.25 -10.02
N LEU A 549 -8.83 1.61 -10.39
CA LEU A 549 -9.02 0.17 -10.18
C LEU A 549 -8.03 -0.68 -11.00
N ALA A 550 -7.71 -0.28 -12.23
CA ALA A 550 -6.69 -0.91 -13.05
C ALA A 550 -5.30 -0.85 -12.39
N ARG A 551 -4.95 0.29 -11.75
CA ARG A 551 -3.69 0.40 -10.99
C ARG A 551 -3.69 -0.43 -9.71
N ILE A 552 -4.83 -0.59 -9.05
CA ILE A 552 -4.97 -1.54 -7.95
C ILE A 552 -4.74 -2.97 -8.44
N ILE A 553 -5.23 -3.34 -9.62
CA ILE A 553 -4.95 -4.65 -10.23
C ILE A 553 -3.47 -4.81 -10.53
N GLU A 554 -2.82 -3.78 -11.10
CA GLU A 554 -1.38 -3.76 -11.39
C GLU A 554 -0.52 -3.97 -10.13
N ASN A 555 -0.91 -3.38 -9.00
CA ASN A 555 -0.29 -3.59 -7.68
C ASN A 555 1.24 -3.48 -7.68
N ARG A 556 1.78 -2.42 -8.28
CA ARG A 556 3.23 -2.19 -8.37
C ARG A 556 3.87 -2.30 -6.98
N ASP A 557 4.90 -3.14 -6.89
CA ASP A 557 5.69 -3.39 -5.68
C ASP A 557 4.85 -3.93 -4.50
N GLY A 558 3.67 -4.49 -4.77
CA GLY A 558 2.78 -5.01 -3.73
C GLY A 558 2.16 -3.92 -2.85
N ARG A 559 2.19 -2.65 -3.27
CA ARG A 559 1.77 -1.50 -2.46
C ARG A 559 0.30 -1.51 -2.05
N CYS A 560 -0.57 -2.21 -2.78
CA CYS A 560 -2.00 -2.29 -2.46
C CYS A 560 -2.35 -3.43 -1.50
N ASN A 561 -1.39 -4.26 -1.11
CA ASN A 561 -1.64 -5.41 -0.22
C ASN A 561 -2.01 -4.93 1.19
N GLY A 562 -3.16 -5.39 1.68
CA GLY A 562 -3.67 -5.01 3.00
C GLY A 562 -4.20 -3.58 3.09
N GLN A 563 -4.42 -2.93 1.96
CA GLN A 563 -4.80 -1.51 1.91
C GLN A 563 -6.31 -1.33 1.67
N ILE A 564 -6.80 -0.18 2.13
CA ILE A 564 -8.15 0.33 1.85
C ILE A 564 -7.98 1.63 1.05
N ILE A 565 -8.66 1.74 -0.09
CA ILE A 565 -8.47 2.84 -1.03
C ILE A 565 -9.83 3.41 -1.44
N ASN A 566 -10.09 4.66 -1.05
CA ASN A 566 -11.18 5.44 -1.60
C ASN A 566 -10.85 5.83 -3.04
N ILE A 567 -11.86 5.73 -3.91
CA ILE A 567 -11.75 6.18 -5.29
C ILE A 567 -12.91 7.13 -5.55
N GLY A 568 -12.59 8.42 -5.57
CA GLY A 568 -13.56 9.45 -5.92
C GLY A 568 -12.93 10.77 -6.31
N ASN A 569 -13.73 11.67 -6.88
CA ASN A 569 -13.32 13.04 -7.16
C ASN A 569 -13.84 14.01 -6.07
N PRO A 570 -13.00 14.42 -5.10
CA PRO A 570 -13.41 15.33 -4.03
C PRO A 570 -13.73 16.75 -4.52
N ASP A 571 -13.32 17.12 -5.73
CA ASP A 571 -13.56 18.43 -6.33
C ASP A 571 -14.93 18.50 -7.03
N ASN A 572 -15.47 17.36 -7.45
CA ASN A 572 -16.81 17.22 -8.03
C ASN A 572 -17.90 17.07 -6.95
N GLU A 573 -17.87 17.91 -5.91
CA GLU A 573 -18.90 17.94 -4.86
C GLU A 573 -20.12 18.77 -5.32
N ALA A 574 -21.29 18.13 -5.41
CA ALA A 574 -22.53 18.79 -5.77
C ALA A 574 -23.71 18.27 -4.94
N SER A 575 -24.70 19.12 -4.70
CA SER A 575 -25.99 18.69 -4.18
C SER A 575 -26.82 17.97 -5.24
N ILE A 576 -27.81 17.18 -4.82
CA ILE A 576 -28.73 16.54 -5.77
C ILE A 576 -29.49 17.58 -6.61
N ARG A 577 -29.80 18.74 -6.02
CA ARG A 577 -30.39 19.87 -6.74
C ARG A 577 -29.45 20.41 -7.81
N GLN A 578 -28.19 20.70 -7.46
CA GLN A 578 -27.19 21.20 -8.41
C GLN A 578 -26.95 20.20 -9.55
N LEU A 579 -26.92 18.90 -9.24
CA LEU A 579 -26.84 17.85 -10.25
C LEU A 579 -28.04 17.89 -11.20
N GLY A 580 -29.26 18.03 -10.67
CA GLY A 580 -30.48 18.11 -11.47
C GLY A 580 -30.55 19.36 -12.35
N GLU A 581 -30.11 20.51 -11.84
CA GLU A 581 -30.04 21.77 -12.58
C GLU A 581 -29.04 21.69 -13.73
N GLU A 582 -27.84 21.15 -13.48
CA GLU A 582 -26.82 20.99 -14.52
C GLU A 582 -27.24 19.95 -15.57
N LEU A 583 -27.86 18.85 -15.15
CA LEU A 583 -28.42 17.85 -16.06
C LEU A 583 -29.50 18.46 -16.96
N LEU A 584 -30.43 19.24 -16.38
CA LEU A 584 -31.48 19.93 -17.14
C LEU A 584 -30.88 20.92 -18.15
N ARG A 585 -29.87 21.70 -17.75
CA ARG A 585 -29.18 22.64 -18.63
C ARG A 585 -28.60 21.94 -19.85
N GLN A 586 -27.94 20.79 -19.65
CA GLN A 586 -27.38 20.02 -20.74
C GLN A 586 -28.44 19.29 -21.58
N PHE A 587 -29.53 18.82 -20.96
CA PHE A 587 -30.66 18.20 -21.64
C PHE A 587 -31.35 19.17 -22.60
N GLU A 588 -31.64 20.39 -22.16
CA GLU A 588 -32.26 21.42 -23.01
C GLU A 588 -31.35 21.84 -24.17
N ALA A 589 -30.02 21.75 -24.01
CA ALA A 589 -29.06 22.02 -25.07
C ALA A 589 -28.76 20.80 -25.97
N HIS A 590 -29.33 19.62 -25.68
CA HIS A 590 -28.95 18.38 -26.35
C HIS A 590 -29.55 18.26 -27.75
N PRO A 591 -28.83 17.77 -28.78
CA PRO A 591 -29.36 17.63 -30.14
C PRO A 591 -30.60 16.72 -30.26
N LEU A 592 -30.77 15.78 -29.34
CA LEU A 592 -31.94 14.88 -29.31
C LEU A 592 -33.14 15.44 -28.52
N ARG A 593 -33.03 16.65 -27.95
CA ARG A 593 -34.01 17.23 -27.02
C ARG A 593 -35.45 17.22 -27.53
N ASP A 594 -35.66 17.51 -28.81
CA ASP A 594 -36.99 17.61 -29.43
C ASP A 594 -37.74 16.27 -29.49
N ASN A 595 -37.08 15.15 -29.21
CA ASN A 595 -37.68 13.81 -29.19
C ASN A 595 -38.33 13.44 -27.84
N PHE A 596 -38.26 14.34 -26.84
CA PHE A 596 -38.70 14.10 -25.47
C PHE A 596 -39.71 15.17 -25.00
N PRO A 597 -40.58 14.86 -24.02
CA PRO A 597 -41.58 15.80 -23.54
C PRO A 597 -40.97 17.07 -22.90
N PRO A 598 -41.76 18.14 -22.67
CA PRO A 598 -41.30 19.30 -21.92
C PRO A 598 -40.97 18.95 -20.46
N PHE A 599 -40.03 19.70 -19.87
CA PHE A 599 -39.65 19.52 -18.48
C PHE A 599 -40.82 19.78 -17.53
N ALA A 600 -41.14 18.80 -16.67
CA ALA A 600 -42.27 18.85 -15.74
C ALA A 600 -41.95 19.54 -14.40
N GLY A 601 -40.79 20.17 -14.27
CA GLY A 601 -40.39 20.92 -13.07
C GLY A 601 -39.67 20.09 -12.00
N PHE A 602 -39.09 20.78 -11.03
CA PHE A 602 -38.59 20.19 -9.80
C PHE A 602 -39.72 20.08 -8.77
N ARG A 603 -39.76 18.96 -8.05
CA ARG A 603 -40.72 18.72 -6.97
C ARG A 603 -40.03 18.20 -5.73
N GLU A 604 -40.24 18.85 -4.62
CA GLU A 604 -39.75 18.37 -3.33
C GLU A 604 -40.63 17.22 -2.82
N VAL A 605 -39.99 16.17 -2.31
CA VAL A 605 -40.68 14.99 -1.78
C VAL A 605 -40.04 14.57 -0.46
N GLU A 606 -40.85 14.08 0.47
CA GLU A 606 -40.35 13.52 1.72
C GLU A 606 -39.65 12.18 1.47
N SER A 607 -38.50 11.94 2.09
CA SER A 607 -37.77 10.68 1.96
C SER A 607 -38.60 9.45 2.33
N GLN A 608 -39.48 9.55 3.33
CA GLN A 608 -40.39 8.46 3.69
C GLN A 608 -41.39 8.12 2.58
N SER A 609 -41.84 9.11 1.80
CA SER A 609 -42.75 8.90 0.68
C SER A 609 -42.06 8.23 -0.52
N PHE A 610 -40.74 8.43 -0.65
CA PHE A 610 -39.95 7.91 -1.77
C PHE A 610 -39.33 6.53 -1.46
N TYR A 611 -38.62 6.41 -0.33
CA TYR A 611 -37.86 5.21 0.05
C TYR A 611 -38.59 4.32 1.08
N GLY A 612 -39.73 4.77 1.60
CA GLY A 612 -40.49 4.06 2.64
C GLY A 612 -40.01 4.34 4.06
N LYS A 613 -40.71 3.72 5.03
CA LYS A 613 -40.33 3.77 6.45
C LYS A 613 -38.95 3.13 6.66
N GLY A 614 -38.18 3.68 7.58
CA GLY A 614 -36.84 3.16 7.91
C GLY A 614 -35.69 3.73 7.08
N TYR A 615 -35.96 4.67 6.16
CA TYR A 615 -34.92 5.42 5.47
C TYR A 615 -34.26 6.50 6.36
N GLN A 616 -33.00 6.77 6.07
CA GLN A 616 -32.15 7.82 6.63
C GLN A 616 -31.04 8.13 5.62
N ASP A 617 -30.67 9.40 5.46
CA ASP A 617 -29.68 9.83 4.47
C ASP A 617 -28.42 10.43 5.12
N VAL A 618 -27.41 10.67 4.30
CA VAL A 618 -26.14 11.31 4.65
C VAL A 618 -26.14 12.75 4.14
N SER A 619 -25.72 13.70 4.96
CA SER A 619 -25.67 15.12 4.59
C SER A 619 -24.59 15.43 3.55
N HIS A 620 -23.39 14.89 3.74
CA HIS A 620 -22.23 15.09 2.86
C HIS A 620 -21.42 13.80 2.74
N ARG A 621 -20.73 13.62 1.61
CA ARG A 621 -19.89 12.45 1.38
C ARG A 621 -18.71 12.83 0.49
N LYS A 622 -17.59 13.18 1.13
CA LYS A 622 -16.36 13.60 0.47
C LYS A 622 -15.23 12.63 0.81
N PRO A 623 -14.57 12.00 -0.18
CA PRO A 623 -13.46 11.08 0.09
C PRO A 623 -12.20 11.83 0.50
N SER A 624 -11.39 11.23 1.37
CA SER A 624 -9.94 11.41 1.28
C SER A 624 -9.44 10.55 0.13
N ILE A 625 -8.48 11.05 -0.65
CA ILE A 625 -7.84 10.29 -1.74
C ILE A 625 -6.33 10.17 -1.55
N ASP A 626 -5.85 10.36 -0.31
CA ASP A 626 -4.44 10.31 0.01
C ASP A 626 -3.86 8.92 -0.21
N ASN A 627 -4.58 7.85 0.18
CA ASN A 627 -4.16 6.48 -0.10
C ASN A 627 -4.09 6.21 -1.60
N ALA A 628 -5.04 6.70 -2.40
CA ALA A 628 -4.99 6.56 -3.85
C ALA A 628 -3.77 7.30 -4.46
N ARG A 629 -3.45 8.51 -3.97
CA ARG A 629 -2.25 9.25 -4.42
C ARG A 629 -0.97 8.53 -4.04
N GLN A 630 -0.84 8.10 -2.79
CA GLN A 630 0.40 7.51 -2.27
C GLN A 630 0.66 6.09 -2.78
N LEU A 631 -0.39 5.26 -2.83
CA LEU A 631 -0.24 3.84 -3.13
C LEU A 631 -0.22 3.55 -4.64
N ILE A 632 -1.06 4.25 -5.41
CA ILE A 632 -1.25 4.00 -6.85
C ILE A 632 -0.96 5.22 -7.73
N GLY A 633 -0.45 6.32 -7.18
CA GLY A 633 -0.08 7.52 -7.95
C GLY A 633 -1.25 8.13 -8.72
N TRP A 634 -2.49 7.97 -8.22
CA TRP A 634 -3.71 8.35 -8.94
C TRP A 634 -4.30 9.65 -8.40
N THR A 635 -4.87 10.45 -9.32
CA THR A 635 -5.67 11.64 -9.02
C THR A 635 -6.71 11.76 -10.12
N PRO A 636 -7.99 12.03 -9.79
CA PRO A 636 -9.05 12.18 -10.78
C PRO A 636 -8.85 13.47 -11.57
N GLY A 637 -9.23 13.47 -12.85
CA GLY A 637 -9.02 14.62 -13.75
C GLY A 637 -10.28 15.12 -14.45
N ILE A 638 -11.39 14.38 -14.42
CA ILE A 638 -12.58 14.70 -15.21
C ILE A 638 -13.58 15.50 -14.38
N GLU A 639 -14.00 16.65 -14.92
CA GLU A 639 -14.97 17.55 -14.29
C GLU A 639 -16.39 16.99 -14.34
N LEU A 640 -17.19 17.31 -13.32
CA LEU A 640 -18.58 16.83 -13.19
C LEU A 640 -19.44 17.15 -14.42
N SER A 641 -19.30 18.36 -14.98
CA SER A 641 -20.07 18.78 -16.16
C SER A 641 -19.81 17.86 -17.37
N GLU A 642 -18.57 17.44 -17.58
CA GLU A 642 -18.20 16.54 -18.67
C GLU A 642 -18.83 15.15 -18.48
N THR A 643 -18.74 14.62 -17.26
CA THR A 643 -19.32 13.32 -16.92
C THR A 643 -20.84 13.32 -17.06
N ILE A 644 -21.52 14.40 -16.65
CA ILE A 644 -22.97 14.57 -16.84
C ILE A 644 -23.32 14.48 -18.32
N GLY A 645 -22.60 15.19 -19.19
CA GLY A 645 -22.87 15.21 -20.63
C GLY A 645 -22.70 13.86 -21.29
N LYS A 646 -21.60 13.16 -21.01
CA LYS A 646 -21.36 11.79 -21.51
C LYS A 646 -22.44 10.81 -21.06
N THR A 647 -22.83 10.89 -19.80
CA THR A 647 -23.86 10.02 -19.22
C THR A 647 -25.21 10.28 -19.86
N LEU A 648 -25.58 11.55 -20.00
CA LEU A 648 -26.84 11.97 -20.61
C LEU A 648 -26.93 11.55 -22.08
N ASP A 649 -25.93 11.86 -22.91
CA ASP A 649 -25.92 11.50 -24.33
C ASP A 649 -26.11 9.99 -24.53
N PHE A 650 -25.42 9.17 -23.73
CA PHE A 650 -25.57 7.71 -23.77
C PHE A 650 -27.03 7.27 -23.56
N PHE A 651 -27.66 7.72 -22.47
CA PHE A 651 -29.03 7.30 -22.13
C PHE A 651 -30.09 7.86 -23.09
N LEU A 652 -29.89 9.07 -23.62
CA LEU A 652 -30.81 9.62 -24.61
C LEU A 652 -30.77 8.84 -25.93
N ARG A 653 -29.58 8.39 -26.36
CA ARG A 653 -29.43 7.51 -27.53
C ARG A 653 -30.05 6.15 -27.30
N GLU A 654 -29.86 5.57 -26.11
CA GLU A 654 -30.49 4.31 -25.71
C GLU A 654 -32.02 4.40 -25.75
N ALA A 655 -32.59 5.45 -25.15
CA ALA A 655 -34.04 5.69 -25.19
C ALA A 655 -34.59 5.86 -26.63
N MET A 656 -33.80 6.42 -27.54
CA MET A 656 -34.16 6.53 -28.96
C MET A 656 -34.12 5.18 -29.68
N ALA A 657 -33.14 4.33 -29.37
CA ALA A 657 -33.06 2.98 -29.91
C ALA A 657 -34.26 2.12 -29.45
N GLU A 658 -34.62 2.19 -28.16
CA GLU A 658 -35.82 1.50 -27.63
C GLU A 658 -37.10 1.95 -28.34
N LYS A 659 -37.27 3.26 -28.58
CA LYS A 659 -38.43 3.79 -29.32
C LYS A 659 -38.47 3.32 -30.78
N ALA A 660 -37.32 3.03 -31.39
CA ALA A 660 -37.25 2.53 -32.76
C ALA A 660 -37.64 1.05 -32.85
N ASP A 661 -37.25 0.23 -31.87
CA ASP A 661 -37.61 -1.20 -31.81
C ASP A 661 -39.09 -1.44 -31.46
N MET A 662 -39.77 -0.46 -30.86
CA MET A 662 -41.20 -0.50 -30.56
C MET A 662 -42.12 -0.03 -31.72
N ARG A 663 -41.56 0.45 -32.83
CA ARG A 663 -42.28 0.89 -34.04
C ARG A 663 -42.13 -0.14 -35.15
#